data_AF-A0A8J6W4K8-F1
#
_entry.id   AF-A0A8J6W4K8-F1
#
_cell.length_a   1.000
_cell.length_b   1.000
_cell.length_c   1.000
_cell.angle_alpha   90.00
_cell.angle_beta   90.00
_cell.angle_gamma   90.00
#
_symmetry.space_group_name_H-M   'P 1'
#
loop_
_entity.id
_entity.type
_entity.pdbx_description
1 polymer ?
#
loop_
_entity_poly.entity_id
_entity_poly.type
_entity_poly.pdbx_seq_one_letter_code
_entity_poly.pdbx_strand_id
1 'polypeptide(L)'
;MAVQISQATAPAVMPPASSAIDCATEQTQLEQSVANGLVDQARQHVNDGQTEAAAIALAQAFEAIGQVEDVGAKVTLLDQIINSYEGSADRSLLEQLVNQANPPQRQQVAAVLPQAVQVTQSLSSGYSAIKTRTLTSIARYYGILEQPQQAQPVLTKALQASQSISGAEFQTKALTDIAQVYVAIRQLQAAVPILAQSLQFAQAATYPDANRRAWALEPIARLYAQLGEPDRALQVAQQIEDAPYYQSIAMIAVIDEYLKAGQLNQGGQLNQTRLLDRAVAIALDIPADDQRAIILGAIAGRYAGARQPDRAAELLGQALEISARTRTTVSEREQAAVAIIVRYAAAGQRDDALRFVGDFDDPTAKATGYGAIALLYAEAGQTERAQAALTQAVQNIAAIADISSRNLVRQQLIDQAVQSGYYDLALQVVQTVDLAEEPEQTSVSYSRAQDLTQLANQAIAANRYDDALKIAQAISPTYVEWRDRLFLQIARGFAEAGEFDRAQAIAQENVDPGFQAQVFAVVAAQVQLVVQQIDPATELFNQSVQLANTIDSAAEKAEVLRAIADEHFRANQPEAATQLLNQAVELVKTIEDEESRLSTLQAISAQFSAAKQHQAAIQVTDAILDAPVRRSAAIAEAIAAAIEGGDLSTALATLNRLDDPATKTTLLLKIADRYTQLGQRSQAASSLAQAFQIAQTIPGEESQTINVRGGENPLSVEDEQDRGSLLAAIALKYAQIGQEQQSLQVAQALQDPAGRNALILRLRCYGATPAQ
;
A
#
# COMPACT_ATOMS: atom_id res chain seq x y z
N MET A 1 -21.95 -15.82 -3.45
CA MET A 1 -21.07 -14.69 -3.09
C MET A 1 -21.28 -13.63 -4.13
N ALA A 2 -21.67 -12.43 -3.72
CA ALA A 2 -21.85 -11.30 -4.61
C ALA A 2 -20.46 -10.86 -5.09
N VAL A 3 -20.15 -11.08 -6.36
CA VAL A 3 -19.02 -10.44 -7.03
C VAL A 3 -19.33 -8.94 -6.99
N GLN A 4 -18.54 -8.18 -6.21
CA GLN A 4 -18.53 -6.73 -6.31
C GLN A 4 -17.99 -6.38 -7.70
N ILE A 5 -18.90 -6.11 -8.63
CA ILE A 5 -18.57 -5.56 -9.93
C ILE A 5 -18.14 -4.12 -9.68
N SER A 6 -16.86 -3.85 -9.92
CA SER A 6 -16.27 -2.52 -9.96
C SER A 6 -17.08 -1.62 -10.90
N GLN A 7 -17.70 -0.58 -10.36
CA GLN A 7 -18.49 0.42 -11.08
C GLN A 7 -17.60 1.56 -11.58
N ALA A 8 -17.54 1.75 -12.89
CA ALA A 8 -17.34 3.05 -13.54
C ALA A 8 -17.62 2.94 -15.06
N THR A 9 -18.85 2.62 -15.43
CA THR A 9 -19.39 2.93 -16.77
C THR A 9 -20.56 3.89 -16.58
N ALA A 10 -20.80 4.82 -17.51
CA ALA A 10 -22.06 5.57 -17.58
C ALA A 10 -23.23 4.59 -17.35
N PRO A 11 -24.30 4.96 -16.60
CA PRO A 11 -25.28 3.97 -16.14
C PRO A 11 -25.77 3.17 -17.34
N ALA A 12 -25.37 1.90 -17.39
CA ALA A 12 -25.70 0.95 -18.44
C ALA A 12 -27.13 0.39 -18.26
N VAL A 13 -27.80 0.90 -17.22
CA VAL A 13 -29.15 0.60 -16.80
C VAL A 13 -30.14 1.33 -17.71
N MET A 14 -31.34 0.78 -17.84
CA MET A 14 -32.40 1.39 -18.64
C MET A 14 -32.70 2.82 -18.13
N PRO A 15 -32.73 3.85 -19.01
CA PRO A 15 -33.01 5.21 -18.56
C PRO A 15 -34.48 5.35 -18.12
N PRO A 16 -34.77 6.10 -17.05
CA PRO A 16 -36.15 6.31 -16.60
C PRO A 16 -36.96 7.07 -17.66
N ALA A 17 -38.22 6.67 -17.84
CA ALA A 17 -39.13 7.13 -18.89
C ALA A 17 -39.36 8.67 -18.94
N SER A 18 -38.95 9.42 -17.91
CA SER A 18 -39.25 10.85 -17.72
C SER A 18 -38.03 11.78 -17.75
N SER A 19 -36.80 11.30 -17.98
CA SER A 19 -35.62 12.17 -17.97
C SER A 19 -35.43 12.93 -19.28
N ALA A 20 -35.30 14.26 -19.21
CA ALA A 20 -34.81 15.07 -20.32
C ALA A 20 -33.31 14.76 -20.53
N ILE A 21 -32.93 14.41 -21.76
CA ILE A 21 -31.56 14.02 -22.10
C ILE A 21 -30.83 15.24 -22.68
N ASP A 22 -29.71 15.60 -22.05
CA ASP A 22 -28.80 16.65 -22.51
C ASP A 22 -27.55 16.04 -23.15
N CYS A 23 -27.38 16.26 -24.45
CA CYS A 23 -26.27 15.68 -25.20
C CYS A 23 -24.90 16.28 -24.88
N ALA A 24 -24.84 17.52 -24.41
CA ALA A 24 -23.57 18.08 -23.93
C ALA A 24 -23.12 17.36 -22.64
N THR A 25 -24.08 17.08 -21.74
CA THR A 25 -23.83 16.29 -20.53
C THR A 25 -23.42 14.85 -20.86
N GLU A 26 -24.10 14.17 -21.79
CA GLU A 26 -23.75 12.79 -22.20
C GLU A 26 -22.36 12.71 -22.87
N GLN A 27 -21.98 13.66 -23.72
CA GLN A 27 -20.64 13.70 -24.33
C GLN A 27 -19.54 13.97 -23.30
N THR A 28 -19.78 14.90 -22.38
CA THR A 28 -18.85 15.18 -21.27
C THR A 28 -18.68 13.95 -20.38
N GLN A 29 -19.76 13.22 -20.09
CA GLN A 29 -19.72 11.97 -19.33
C GLN A 29 -18.93 10.87 -20.07
N LEU A 30 -19.00 10.82 -21.41
CA LEU A 30 -18.23 9.88 -22.20
C LEU A 30 -16.73 10.17 -22.14
N GLU A 31 -16.32 11.43 -22.39
CA GLU A 31 -14.91 11.85 -22.32
C GLU A 31 -14.33 11.58 -20.93
N GLN A 32 -15.10 11.89 -19.88
CA GLN A 32 -14.75 11.59 -18.51
C GLN A 32 -14.66 10.08 -18.26
N SER A 33 -15.57 9.27 -18.80
CA SER A 33 -15.54 7.81 -18.67
C SER A 33 -14.33 7.18 -19.37
N VAL A 34 -13.92 7.72 -20.52
CA VAL A 34 -12.70 7.28 -21.22
C VAL A 34 -11.46 7.61 -20.39
N ALA A 35 -11.38 8.83 -19.84
CA ALA A 35 -10.30 9.23 -18.95
C ALA A 35 -10.25 8.35 -17.69
N ASN A 36 -11.40 8.10 -17.05
CA ASN A 36 -11.52 7.22 -15.88
C ASN A 36 -11.05 5.80 -16.18
N GLY A 37 -11.47 5.21 -17.30
CA GLY A 37 -11.06 3.85 -17.68
C GLY A 37 -9.55 3.72 -17.86
N LEU A 38 -8.88 4.74 -18.42
CA LEU A 38 -7.43 4.78 -18.55
C LEU A 38 -6.73 4.96 -17.20
N VAL A 39 -7.31 5.73 -16.28
CA VAL A 39 -6.82 5.88 -14.90
C VAL A 39 -6.94 4.55 -14.13
N ASP A 40 -8.05 3.84 -14.28
CA ASP A 40 -8.26 2.53 -13.65
C ASP A 40 -7.30 1.48 -14.22
N GLN A 41 -7.07 1.50 -15.53
CA GLN A 41 -6.05 0.66 -16.16
C GLN A 41 -4.65 0.95 -15.61
N ALA A 42 -4.28 2.23 -15.50
CA ALA A 42 -3.01 2.62 -14.90
C ALA A 42 -2.90 2.15 -13.44
N ARG A 43 -3.99 2.28 -12.66
CA ARG A 43 -4.06 1.81 -11.27
C ARG A 43 -3.88 0.31 -11.17
N GLN A 44 -4.51 -0.45 -12.04
CA GLN A 44 -4.32 -1.90 -12.11
C GLN A 44 -2.85 -2.23 -12.38
N HIS A 45 -2.22 -1.60 -13.38
CA HIS A 45 -0.81 -1.84 -13.66
C HIS A 45 0.13 -1.46 -12.49
N VAL A 46 -0.19 -0.40 -11.74
CA VAL A 46 0.55 -0.04 -10.50
C VAL A 46 0.37 -1.11 -9.42
N ASN A 47 -0.85 -1.62 -9.23
CA ASN A 47 -1.11 -2.69 -8.27
C ASN A 47 -0.42 -4.01 -8.65
N ASP A 48 -0.34 -4.29 -9.95
CA ASP A 48 0.31 -5.48 -10.52
C ASP A 48 1.86 -5.35 -10.57
N GLY A 49 2.43 -4.22 -10.13
CA GLY A 49 3.87 -3.96 -10.19
C GLY A 49 4.42 -3.76 -11.61
N GLN A 50 3.55 -3.55 -12.60
CA GLN A 50 3.90 -3.36 -14.01
C GLN A 50 4.20 -1.88 -14.30
N THR A 51 5.31 -1.38 -13.76
CA THR A 51 5.71 0.04 -13.79
C THR A 51 5.70 0.66 -15.20
N GLU A 52 6.15 -0.08 -16.22
CA GLU A 52 6.19 0.41 -17.60
C GLU A 52 4.79 0.53 -18.23
N ALA A 53 3.95 -0.50 -18.06
CA ALA A 53 2.58 -0.47 -18.55
C ALA A 53 1.75 0.62 -17.84
N ALA A 54 1.97 0.81 -16.54
CA ALA A 54 1.37 1.89 -15.77
C ALA A 54 1.76 3.28 -16.30
N ALA A 55 3.04 3.48 -16.63
CA ALA A 55 3.52 4.73 -17.21
C ALA A 55 2.86 5.03 -18.57
N ILE A 56 2.73 4.01 -19.43
CA ILE A 56 2.04 4.15 -20.73
C ILE A 56 0.55 4.48 -20.54
N ALA A 57 -0.14 3.76 -19.65
CA ALA A 57 -1.54 4.00 -19.37
C ALA A 57 -1.78 5.41 -18.79
N LEU A 58 -0.91 5.89 -17.90
CA LEU A 58 -0.97 7.27 -17.40
C LEU A 58 -0.72 8.31 -18.50
N ALA A 59 0.20 8.05 -19.43
CA ALA A 59 0.44 8.93 -20.57
C ALA A 59 -0.83 9.10 -21.41
N GLN A 60 -1.52 7.99 -21.69
CA GLN A 60 -2.81 7.99 -22.39
C GLN A 60 -3.92 8.66 -21.58
N ALA A 61 -3.95 8.43 -20.26
CA ALA A 61 -4.91 9.08 -19.37
C ALA A 61 -4.74 10.61 -19.40
N PHE A 62 -3.51 11.13 -19.33
CA PHE A 62 -3.28 12.58 -19.42
C PHE A 62 -3.69 13.15 -20.78
N GLU A 63 -3.46 12.42 -21.87
CA GLU A 63 -3.94 12.83 -23.20
C GLU A 63 -5.48 12.93 -23.24
N ALA A 64 -6.19 11.92 -22.71
CA ALA A 64 -7.65 11.92 -22.62
C ALA A 64 -8.19 13.03 -21.71
N ILE A 65 -7.57 13.25 -20.55
CA ILE A 65 -7.92 14.36 -19.63
C ILE A 65 -7.73 15.72 -20.32
N GLY A 66 -6.73 15.83 -21.19
CA GLY A 66 -6.52 17.03 -22.01
C GLY A 66 -7.75 17.40 -22.84
N GLN A 67 -8.50 16.41 -23.34
CA GLN A 67 -9.66 16.60 -24.21
C GLN A 67 -10.97 16.91 -23.47
N VAL A 68 -11.12 16.50 -22.21
CA VAL A 68 -12.33 16.76 -21.41
C VAL A 68 -12.70 18.25 -21.47
N GLU A 69 -13.93 18.66 -21.73
CA GLU A 69 -14.24 20.11 -21.72
C GLU A 69 -14.50 20.65 -20.30
N ASP A 70 -15.08 19.83 -19.43
CA ASP A 70 -15.38 20.21 -18.04
C ASP A 70 -14.09 20.36 -17.21
N VAL A 71 -13.79 21.60 -16.84
CA VAL A 71 -12.62 21.95 -16.02
C VAL A 71 -12.74 21.38 -14.61
N GLY A 72 -13.94 21.20 -14.06
CA GLY A 72 -14.18 20.58 -12.75
C GLY A 72 -13.83 19.09 -12.76
N ALA A 73 -14.25 18.36 -13.79
CA ALA A 73 -13.84 16.98 -14.02
C ALA A 73 -12.33 16.85 -14.21
N LYS A 74 -11.68 17.73 -15.01
CA LYS A 74 -10.20 17.76 -15.14
C LYS A 74 -9.51 17.93 -13.80
N VAL A 75 -9.97 18.89 -12.99
CA VAL A 75 -9.40 19.15 -11.66
C VAL A 75 -9.51 17.91 -10.79
N THR A 76 -10.67 17.25 -10.77
CA THR A 76 -10.89 16.02 -9.99
C THR A 76 -9.95 14.90 -10.42
N LEU A 77 -9.79 14.70 -11.73
CA LEU A 77 -8.89 13.68 -12.30
C LEU A 77 -7.43 13.97 -11.99
N LEU A 78 -6.99 15.22 -12.18
CA LEU A 78 -5.63 15.64 -11.82
C LEU A 78 -5.36 15.45 -10.32
N ASP A 79 -6.36 15.69 -9.47
CA ASP A 79 -6.23 15.51 -8.03
C ASP A 79 -6.03 14.04 -7.66
N GLN A 80 -6.87 13.14 -8.20
CA GLN A 80 -6.77 11.69 -7.99
C GLN A 80 -5.42 11.10 -8.47
N ILE A 81 -4.90 11.62 -9.59
CA ILE A 81 -3.70 11.07 -10.21
C ILE A 81 -2.44 11.66 -9.57
N ILE A 82 -2.40 12.98 -9.34
CA ILE A 82 -1.16 13.69 -9.04
C ILE A 82 -1.07 14.14 -7.59
N ASN A 83 -2.15 14.61 -6.96
CA ASN A 83 -2.02 15.30 -5.69
C ASN A 83 -2.25 14.36 -4.51
N SER A 84 -1.24 14.26 -3.65
CA SER A 84 -1.39 13.68 -2.31
C SER A 84 -1.63 14.78 -1.29
N TYR A 85 -2.54 14.53 -0.35
CA TYR A 85 -2.82 15.48 0.73
C TYR A 85 -1.86 15.21 1.90
N GLU A 86 -1.17 16.24 2.38
CA GLU A 86 -0.31 16.10 3.56
C GLU A 86 -1.17 15.64 4.76
N GLY A 87 -0.85 14.46 5.30
CA GLY A 87 -1.58 13.84 6.41
C GLY A 87 -2.65 12.81 5.99
N SER A 88 -2.91 12.59 4.70
CA SER A 88 -3.73 11.45 4.24
C SER A 88 -2.89 10.19 4.10
N ALA A 89 -3.45 9.04 4.50
CA ALA A 89 -2.85 7.73 4.22
C ALA A 89 -2.89 7.38 2.71
N ASP A 90 -3.84 7.98 1.99
CA ASP A 90 -4.03 7.76 0.56
C ASP A 90 -2.99 8.55 -0.25
N ARG A 91 -2.08 7.81 -0.89
CA ARG A 91 -1.11 8.35 -1.87
C ARG A 91 -1.75 8.44 -3.25
N SER A 92 -1.45 9.50 -3.99
CA SER A 92 -1.89 9.65 -5.39
C SER A 92 -1.35 8.51 -6.27
N LEU A 93 -2.04 8.22 -7.38
CA LEU A 93 -1.64 7.14 -8.30
C LEU A 93 -0.21 7.35 -8.83
N LEU A 94 0.14 8.60 -9.15
CA LEU A 94 1.47 8.94 -9.64
C LEU A 94 2.54 8.84 -8.54
N GLU A 95 2.23 9.17 -7.28
CA GLU A 95 3.15 8.94 -6.16
C GLU A 95 3.45 7.45 -5.97
N GLN A 96 2.43 6.59 -6.05
CA GLN A 96 2.60 5.15 -5.94
C GLN A 96 3.53 4.63 -7.06
N LEU A 97 3.26 5.01 -8.31
CA LEU A 97 4.10 4.62 -9.45
C LEU A 97 5.55 5.10 -9.30
N VAL A 98 5.75 6.37 -8.90
CA VAL A 98 7.07 6.96 -8.72
C VAL A 98 7.86 6.25 -7.61
N ASN A 99 7.20 5.86 -6.52
CA ASN A 99 7.83 5.14 -5.42
C ASN A 99 8.12 3.66 -5.74
N GLN A 100 7.39 3.04 -6.67
CA GLN A 100 7.65 1.66 -7.15
C GLN A 100 8.80 1.58 -8.15
N ALA A 101 9.12 2.67 -8.86
CA ALA A 101 10.09 2.66 -9.94
C ALA A 101 11.53 2.37 -9.47
N ASN A 102 12.09 1.26 -9.94
CA ASN A 102 13.51 0.95 -9.73
C ASN A 102 14.43 1.88 -10.58
N PRO A 103 15.74 1.97 -10.31
CA PRO A 103 16.60 2.94 -10.99
C PRO A 103 16.56 2.91 -12.53
N PRO A 104 16.51 1.74 -13.21
CA PRO A 104 16.30 1.67 -14.66
C PRO A 104 14.96 2.25 -15.15
N GLN A 105 13.87 2.07 -14.39
CA GLN A 105 12.52 2.49 -14.78
C GLN A 105 12.25 3.98 -14.54
N ARG A 106 13.02 4.64 -13.66
CA ARG A 106 12.78 6.06 -13.28
C ARG A 106 12.73 7.01 -14.47
N GLN A 107 13.56 6.78 -15.49
CA GLN A 107 13.57 7.61 -16.70
C GLN A 107 12.27 7.47 -17.50
N GLN A 108 11.72 6.26 -17.56
CA GLN A 108 10.48 5.98 -18.28
C GLN A 108 9.27 6.55 -17.55
N VAL A 109 9.20 6.39 -16.23
CA VAL A 109 8.13 7.01 -15.41
C VAL A 109 8.18 8.54 -15.52
N ALA A 110 9.38 9.14 -15.52
CA ALA A 110 9.53 10.57 -15.69
C ALA A 110 9.03 11.09 -17.05
N ALA A 111 9.03 10.26 -18.10
CA ALA A 111 8.58 10.65 -19.43
C ALA A 111 7.08 10.99 -19.49
N VAL A 112 6.29 10.58 -18.49
CA VAL A 112 4.87 10.90 -18.35
C VAL A 112 4.64 12.32 -17.78
N LEU A 113 5.57 12.80 -16.95
CA LEU A 113 5.43 14.07 -16.22
C LEU A 113 5.28 15.31 -17.13
N PRO A 114 5.90 15.41 -18.33
CA PRO A 114 5.64 16.51 -19.26
C PRO A 114 4.17 16.64 -19.69
N GLN A 115 3.47 15.52 -19.91
CA GLN A 115 2.04 15.52 -20.27
C GLN A 115 1.19 16.01 -19.09
N ALA A 116 1.51 15.54 -17.87
CA ALA A 116 0.89 16.03 -16.65
C ALA A 116 1.06 17.56 -16.49
N VAL A 117 2.26 18.09 -16.78
CA VAL A 117 2.51 19.55 -16.80
C VAL A 117 1.65 20.24 -17.84
N GLN A 118 1.53 19.70 -19.05
CA GLN A 118 0.74 20.29 -20.13
C GLN A 118 -0.75 20.39 -19.77
N VAL A 119 -1.35 19.32 -19.28
CA VAL A 119 -2.77 19.29 -18.84
C VAL A 119 -2.98 20.24 -17.67
N THR A 120 -2.05 20.28 -16.72
CA THR A 120 -2.12 21.23 -15.59
C THR A 120 -2.01 22.68 -16.08
N GLN A 121 -1.23 22.93 -17.13
CA GLN A 121 -1.10 24.27 -17.71
C GLN A 121 -2.35 24.73 -18.45
N SER A 122 -3.18 23.83 -18.98
CA SER A 122 -4.45 24.20 -19.64
C SER A 122 -5.53 24.69 -18.66
N LEU A 123 -5.34 24.48 -17.35
CA LEU A 123 -6.25 25.05 -16.35
C LEU A 123 -6.26 26.59 -16.44
N SER A 124 -7.47 27.16 -16.43
CA SER A 124 -7.69 28.61 -16.50
C SER A 124 -7.20 29.32 -15.23
N SER A 125 -7.05 30.64 -15.31
CA SER A 125 -6.54 31.47 -14.19
C SER A 125 -7.39 31.39 -12.93
N GLY A 126 -8.68 31.05 -13.04
CA GLY A 126 -9.56 30.80 -11.89
C GLY A 126 -9.13 29.63 -11.00
N TYR A 127 -8.27 28.73 -11.51
CA TYR A 127 -7.77 27.54 -10.81
C TYR A 127 -6.30 27.67 -10.39
N SER A 128 -5.77 28.90 -10.27
CA SER A 128 -4.35 29.16 -9.99
C SER A 128 -3.81 28.45 -8.74
N ALA A 129 -4.62 28.25 -7.70
CA ALA A 129 -4.22 27.51 -6.51
C ALA A 129 -4.00 26.01 -6.79
N ILE A 130 -4.93 25.36 -7.50
CA ILE A 130 -4.80 23.96 -7.90
C ILE A 130 -3.65 23.80 -8.88
N LYS A 131 -3.57 24.66 -9.88
CA LYS A 131 -2.47 24.69 -10.86
C LYS A 131 -1.09 24.77 -10.19
N THR A 132 -0.95 25.67 -9.21
CA THR A 132 0.29 25.81 -8.43
C THR A 132 0.61 24.54 -7.67
N ARG A 133 -0.35 24.00 -6.92
CA ARG A 133 -0.18 22.76 -6.14
C ARG A 133 0.22 21.58 -7.02
N THR A 134 -0.52 21.34 -8.11
CA THR A 134 -0.27 20.22 -9.03
C THR A 134 1.11 20.35 -9.69
N LEU A 135 1.53 21.54 -10.11
CA LEU A 135 2.88 21.76 -10.65
C LEU A 135 3.96 21.51 -9.59
N THR A 136 3.75 21.95 -8.34
CA THR A 136 4.67 21.67 -7.22
C THR A 136 4.78 20.18 -6.94
N SER A 137 3.67 19.42 -6.97
CA SER A 137 3.67 17.96 -6.84
C SER A 137 4.45 17.28 -7.97
N ILE A 138 4.23 17.69 -9.22
CA ILE A 138 5.00 17.16 -10.38
C ILE A 138 6.50 17.42 -10.21
N ALA A 139 6.90 18.62 -9.76
CA ALA A 139 8.30 18.93 -9.49
C ALA A 139 8.89 18.07 -8.36
N ARG A 140 8.10 17.77 -7.32
CA ARG A 140 8.48 16.84 -6.25
C ARG A 140 8.73 15.44 -6.80
N TYR A 141 7.87 14.95 -7.70
CA TYR A 141 8.05 13.65 -8.35
C TYR A 141 9.31 13.59 -9.21
N TYR A 142 9.65 14.65 -9.95
CA TYR A 142 10.97 14.74 -10.60
C TYR A 142 12.12 14.61 -9.60
N GLY A 143 11.99 15.16 -8.39
CA GLY A 143 12.97 15.01 -7.32
C GLY A 143 13.14 13.56 -6.84
N ILE A 144 12.03 12.85 -6.60
CA ILE A 144 12.03 11.44 -6.18
C ILE A 144 12.62 10.53 -7.29
N LEU A 145 12.34 10.85 -8.56
CA LEU A 145 12.89 10.15 -9.72
C LEU A 145 14.35 10.55 -10.04
N GLU A 146 15.01 11.29 -9.16
CA GLU A 146 16.41 11.75 -9.30
C GLU A 146 16.67 12.59 -10.57
N GLN A 147 15.68 13.39 -10.98
CA GLN A 147 15.76 14.31 -12.14
C GLN A 147 15.59 15.78 -11.73
N PRO A 148 16.45 16.31 -10.84
CA PRO A 148 16.32 17.66 -10.31
C PRO A 148 16.43 18.77 -11.37
N GLN A 149 17.10 18.50 -12.50
CA GLN A 149 17.19 19.45 -13.62
C GLN A 149 15.85 19.68 -14.33
N GLN A 150 14.98 18.66 -14.36
CA GLN A 150 13.65 18.76 -14.98
C GLN A 150 12.61 19.35 -14.02
N ALA A 151 12.82 19.23 -12.70
CA ALA A 151 11.96 19.85 -11.68
C ALA A 151 11.98 21.39 -11.76
N GLN A 152 13.15 21.98 -12.06
CA GLN A 152 13.35 23.44 -12.03
C GLN A 152 12.39 24.24 -12.95
N PRO A 153 12.26 23.94 -14.26
CA PRO A 153 11.32 24.67 -15.11
C PRO A 153 9.86 24.50 -14.65
N VAL A 154 9.51 23.37 -14.02
CA VAL A 154 8.18 23.14 -13.46
C VAL A 154 7.94 23.99 -12.21
N LEU A 155 8.94 24.13 -11.32
CA LEU A 155 8.87 25.03 -10.17
C LEU A 155 8.77 26.49 -10.59
N THR A 156 9.44 26.90 -11.68
CA THR A 156 9.25 28.26 -12.24
C THR A 156 7.82 28.47 -12.72
N LYS A 157 7.20 27.47 -13.37
CA LYS A 157 5.79 27.53 -13.76
C LYS A 157 4.87 27.59 -12.53
N ALA A 158 5.18 26.85 -11.47
CA ALA A 158 4.44 26.88 -10.21
C ALA A 158 4.51 28.27 -9.54
N LEU A 159 5.70 28.88 -9.49
CA LEU A 159 5.89 30.26 -9.00
C LEU A 159 5.12 31.29 -9.82
N GLN A 160 5.08 31.14 -11.15
CA GLN A 160 4.30 32.03 -12.00
C GLN A 160 2.79 31.88 -11.75
N ALA A 161 2.30 30.64 -11.61
CA ALA A 161 0.90 30.38 -11.27
C ALA A 161 0.54 30.90 -9.87
N SER A 162 1.48 30.83 -8.92
CA SER A 162 1.25 31.27 -7.55
C SER A 162 0.96 32.77 -7.50
N GLN A 163 1.57 33.60 -8.36
CA GLN A 163 1.34 35.05 -8.42
C GLN A 163 -0.13 35.43 -8.66
N SER A 164 -0.94 34.55 -9.23
CA SER A 164 -2.37 34.78 -9.49
C SER A 164 -3.28 34.28 -8.35
N ILE A 165 -2.71 33.74 -7.26
CA ILE A 165 -3.47 33.31 -6.08
C ILE A 165 -3.86 34.54 -5.26
N SER A 166 -5.15 34.72 -5.03
CA SER A 166 -5.66 35.80 -4.17
C SER A 166 -5.62 35.39 -2.69
N GLY A 167 -5.18 36.30 -1.82
CA GLY A 167 -5.13 36.11 -0.37
C GLY A 167 -3.74 35.73 0.14
N ALA A 168 -3.27 36.47 1.15
CA ALA A 168 -1.92 36.33 1.70
C ALA A 168 -1.69 34.94 2.34
N GLU A 169 -2.70 34.37 3.00
CA GLU A 169 -2.60 33.02 3.56
C GLU A 169 -2.40 31.95 2.48
N PHE A 170 -3.17 32.00 1.39
CA PHE A 170 -3.02 31.05 0.28
C PHE A 170 -1.69 31.21 -0.46
N GLN A 171 -1.21 32.45 -0.60
CA GLN A 171 0.13 32.75 -1.12
C GLN A 171 1.23 32.17 -0.24
N THR A 172 1.11 32.33 1.07
CA THR A 172 2.05 31.76 2.05
C THR A 172 2.16 30.25 1.87
N LYS A 173 1.03 29.54 1.84
CA LYS A 173 1.03 28.08 1.64
C LYS A 173 1.71 27.70 0.32
N ALA A 174 1.32 28.34 -0.78
CA ALA A 174 1.85 28.02 -2.11
C ALA A 174 3.37 28.20 -2.19
N LEU A 175 3.89 29.32 -1.67
CA LEU A 175 5.33 29.62 -1.71
C LEU A 175 6.13 28.73 -0.76
N THR A 176 5.58 28.40 0.41
CA THR A 176 6.18 27.43 1.34
C THR A 176 6.31 26.05 0.70
N ASP A 177 5.26 25.54 0.05
CA ASP A 177 5.27 24.25 -0.63
C ASP A 177 6.32 24.23 -1.76
N ILE A 178 6.41 25.31 -2.55
CA ILE A 178 7.42 25.45 -3.60
C ILE A 178 8.84 25.47 -3.01
N ALA A 179 9.07 26.26 -1.96
CA ALA A 179 10.37 26.35 -1.30
C ALA A 179 10.81 24.98 -0.73
N GLN A 180 9.89 24.21 -0.14
CA GLN A 180 10.16 22.87 0.35
C GLN A 180 10.64 21.94 -0.77
N VAL A 181 10.04 22.01 -1.97
CA VAL A 181 10.50 21.20 -3.11
C VAL A 181 11.88 21.63 -3.57
N TYR A 182 12.19 22.94 -3.61
CA TYR A 182 13.56 23.41 -3.87
C TYR A 182 14.59 22.86 -2.86
N VAL A 183 14.23 22.79 -1.57
CA VAL A 183 15.07 22.15 -0.54
C VAL A 183 15.25 20.65 -0.82
N ALA A 184 14.18 19.94 -1.16
CA ALA A 184 14.20 18.51 -1.43
C ALA A 184 15.11 18.15 -2.63
N ILE A 185 15.10 18.96 -3.69
CA ILE A 185 15.97 18.80 -4.87
C ILE A 185 17.38 19.40 -4.68
N ARG A 186 17.77 19.71 -3.44
CA ARG A 186 19.08 20.28 -3.04
C ARG A 186 19.43 21.63 -3.66
N GLN A 187 18.44 22.39 -4.11
CA GLN A 187 18.62 23.76 -4.62
C GLN A 187 18.39 24.79 -3.50
N LEU A 188 19.20 24.70 -2.45
CA LEU A 188 19.02 25.47 -1.20
C LEU A 188 19.02 26.99 -1.44
N GLN A 189 19.91 27.49 -2.30
CA GLN A 189 20.03 28.92 -2.60
C GLN A 189 18.80 29.49 -3.32
N ALA A 190 18.10 28.69 -4.12
CA ALA A 190 16.89 29.11 -4.80
C ALA A 190 15.67 29.18 -3.86
N ALA A 191 15.67 28.34 -2.81
CA ALA A 191 14.59 28.30 -1.81
C ALA A 191 14.56 29.54 -0.91
N VAL A 192 15.73 30.12 -0.56
CA VAL A 192 15.85 31.26 0.37
C VAL A 192 14.97 32.47 -0.02
N PRO A 193 15.05 33.04 -1.23
CA PRO A 193 14.21 34.20 -1.58
C PRO A 193 12.71 33.87 -1.63
N ILE A 194 12.35 32.64 -2.01
CA ILE A 194 10.96 32.18 -2.06
C ILE A 194 10.39 32.05 -0.64
N LEU A 195 11.17 31.49 0.27
CA LEU A 195 10.79 31.34 1.67
C LEU A 195 10.70 32.69 2.38
N ALA A 196 11.58 33.64 2.06
CA ALA A 196 11.49 35.02 2.54
C ALA A 196 10.21 35.71 2.06
N GLN A 197 9.82 35.51 0.80
CA GLN A 197 8.57 36.02 0.27
C GLN A 197 7.35 35.36 0.95
N SER A 198 7.40 34.04 1.18
CA SER A 198 6.38 33.33 1.94
C SER A 198 6.19 33.91 3.33
N LEU A 199 7.28 34.17 4.06
CA LEU A 199 7.24 34.78 5.39
C LEU A 199 6.62 36.18 5.36
N GLN A 200 6.92 36.99 4.34
CA GLN A 200 6.30 38.32 4.19
C GLN A 200 4.78 38.23 4.04
N PHE A 201 4.28 37.29 3.23
CA PHE A 201 2.84 37.06 3.12
C PHE A 201 2.24 36.53 4.42
N ALA A 202 2.95 35.65 5.13
CA ALA A 202 2.50 35.13 6.42
C ALA A 202 2.36 36.26 7.45
N GLN A 203 3.30 37.20 7.46
CA GLN A 203 3.27 38.36 8.37
C GLN A 203 2.22 39.41 8.00
N ALA A 204 1.89 39.52 6.70
CA ALA A 204 0.87 40.45 6.21
C ALA A 204 -0.55 39.88 6.27
N ALA A 205 -0.71 38.56 6.46
CA ALA A 205 -2.00 37.89 6.50
C ALA A 205 -2.73 38.12 7.84
N THR A 206 -4.05 38.27 7.76
CA THR A 206 -4.93 38.23 8.93
C THR A 206 -5.47 36.81 9.10
N TYR A 207 -5.23 36.21 10.26
CA TYR A 207 -5.69 34.87 10.58
C TYR A 207 -6.90 34.90 11.51
N PRO A 208 -7.85 33.95 11.36
CA PRO A 208 -8.99 33.80 12.28
C PRO A 208 -8.58 33.50 13.72
N ASP A 209 -7.47 32.78 13.90
CA ASP A 209 -6.99 32.34 15.21
C ASP A 209 -5.47 32.07 15.19
N ALA A 210 -4.90 31.91 16.39
CA ALA A 210 -3.47 31.69 16.60
C ALA A 210 -2.97 30.37 15.99
N ASN A 211 -3.78 29.31 15.99
CA ASN A 211 -3.39 28.02 15.38
C ASN A 211 -3.28 28.14 13.87
N ARG A 212 -4.18 28.87 13.21
CA ARG A 212 -4.10 29.08 11.74
C ARG A 212 -2.87 29.91 11.36
N ARG A 213 -2.53 30.94 12.16
CA ARG A 213 -1.28 31.69 12.02
C ARG A 213 -0.05 30.80 12.22
N ALA A 214 -0.08 29.97 13.26
CA ALA A 214 1.00 29.05 13.58
C ALA A 214 1.22 27.98 12.51
N TRP A 215 0.15 27.44 11.94
CA TRP A 215 0.20 26.48 10.83
C TRP A 215 0.87 27.07 9.58
N ALA A 216 0.79 28.38 9.37
CA ALA A 216 1.50 29.06 8.29
C ALA A 216 2.98 29.34 8.62
N LEU A 217 3.30 29.69 9.87
CA LEU A 217 4.66 30.07 10.30
C LEU A 217 5.57 28.89 10.66
N GLU A 218 5.03 27.80 11.22
CA GLU A 218 5.81 26.63 11.64
C GLU A 218 6.59 26.00 10.47
N PRO A 219 5.97 25.72 9.30
CA PRO A 219 6.71 25.15 8.17
C PRO A 219 7.81 26.08 7.67
N ILE A 220 7.61 27.40 7.77
CA ILE A 220 8.59 28.40 7.38
C ILE A 220 9.79 28.37 8.33
N ALA A 221 9.57 28.35 9.64
CA ALA A 221 10.63 28.21 10.63
C ALA A 221 11.44 26.92 10.41
N ARG A 222 10.76 25.80 10.21
CA ARG A 222 11.38 24.50 9.92
C ARG A 222 12.22 24.53 8.65
N LEU A 223 11.73 25.16 7.57
CA LEU A 223 12.49 25.28 6.32
C LEU A 223 13.72 26.17 6.47
N TYR A 224 13.64 27.28 7.22
CA TYR A 224 14.83 28.08 7.54
C TYR A 224 15.87 27.27 8.32
N ALA A 225 15.45 26.41 9.25
CA ALA A 225 16.37 25.52 9.96
C ALA A 225 17.04 24.53 9.00
N GLN A 226 16.28 23.91 8.08
CA GLN A 226 16.82 23.00 7.06
C GLN A 226 17.76 23.67 6.05
N LEU A 227 17.61 24.98 5.85
CA LEU A 227 18.48 25.81 5.03
C LEU A 227 19.78 26.22 5.75
N GLY A 228 19.97 25.82 7.01
CA GLY A 228 21.13 26.19 7.81
C GLY A 228 21.06 27.62 8.34
N GLU A 229 19.86 28.20 8.45
CA GLU A 229 19.64 29.54 9.01
C GLU A 229 18.90 29.48 10.37
N PRO A 230 19.50 28.86 11.41
CA PRO A 230 18.81 28.61 12.69
C PRO A 230 18.42 29.90 13.44
N ASP A 231 19.15 31.00 13.23
CA ASP A 231 18.80 32.31 13.80
C ASP A 231 17.52 32.89 13.17
N ARG A 232 17.32 32.77 11.86
CA ARG A 232 16.07 33.19 11.21
C ARG A 232 14.92 32.26 11.57
N ALA A 233 15.19 30.96 11.60
CA ALA A 233 14.23 29.97 12.04
C ALA A 233 13.73 30.25 13.47
N LEU A 234 14.63 30.61 14.39
CA LEU A 234 14.28 30.99 15.76
C LEU A 234 13.40 32.25 15.79
N GLN A 235 13.74 33.27 15.00
CA GLN A 235 12.92 34.48 14.92
C GLN A 235 11.50 34.19 14.44
N VAL A 236 11.33 33.29 13.46
CA VAL A 236 10.00 32.88 12.99
C VAL A 236 9.29 32.03 14.04
N ALA A 237 9.99 31.10 14.70
CA ALA A 237 9.43 30.29 15.79
C ALA A 237 8.92 31.16 16.96
N GLN A 238 9.65 32.23 17.31
CA GLN A 238 9.25 33.19 18.34
C GLN A 238 8.03 34.03 17.96
N GLN A 239 7.70 34.16 16.66
CA GLN A 239 6.48 34.82 16.20
C GLN A 239 5.23 33.92 16.31
N ILE A 240 5.40 32.64 16.67
CA ILE A 240 4.29 31.71 16.91
C ILE A 240 3.80 31.91 18.34
N GLU A 241 2.91 32.89 18.52
CA GLU A 241 2.30 33.25 19.79
C GLU A 241 0.96 32.51 19.98
N ASP A 242 0.55 32.28 21.22
CA ASP A 242 -0.74 31.66 21.61
C ASP A 242 -1.05 30.30 20.95
N ALA A 243 -0.01 29.62 20.44
CA ALA A 243 -0.08 28.33 19.77
C ALA A 243 1.08 27.43 20.22
N PRO A 244 1.14 27.07 21.52
CA PRO A 244 2.30 26.46 22.16
C PRO A 244 2.74 25.14 21.51
N TYR A 245 1.80 24.37 20.97
CA TYR A 245 2.08 23.14 20.23
C TYR A 245 2.98 23.39 19.01
N TYR A 246 2.56 24.29 18.11
CA TYR A 246 3.30 24.62 16.90
C TYR A 246 4.61 25.35 17.19
N GLN A 247 4.60 26.23 18.20
CA GLN A 247 5.81 26.91 18.66
C GLN A 247 6.86 25.89 19.12
N SER A 248 6.44 24.88 19.90
CA SER A 248 7.33 23.81 20.36
C SER A 248 7.94 23.05 19.19
N ILE A 249 7.16 22.68 18.17
CA ILE A 249 7.66 21.98 16.97
C ILE A 249 8.72 22.82 16.24
N ALA A 250 8.44 24.11 16.01
CA ALA A 250 9.38 25.02 15.36
C ALA A 250 10.68 25.18 16.16
N MET A 251 10.58 25.34 17.49
CA MET A 251 11.74 25.46 18.38
C MET A 251 12.56 24.17 18.44
N ILE A 252 11.93 22.99 18.41
CA ILE A 252 12.61 21.70 18.30
C ILE A 252 13.42 21.63 17.01
N ALA A 253 12.84 22.01 15.87
CA ALA A 253 13.55 22.02 14.59
C ALA A 253 14.78 22.94 14.60
N VAL A 254 14.68 24.10 15.28
CA VAL A 254 15.81 25.03 15.49
C VAL A 254 16.90 24.39 16.35
N ILE A 255 16.52 23.75 17.47
CA ILE A 255 17.45 23.08 18.38
C ILE A 255 18.18 21.95 17.66
N ASP A 256 17.47 21.12 16.90
CA ASP A 256 18.08 20.03 16.13
C ASP A 256 19.16 20.53 15.17
N GLU A 257 18.96 21.68 14.54
CA GLU A 257 19.97 22.28 13.67
C GLU A 257 21.19 22.79 14.45
N TYR A 258 20.98 23.43 15.61
CA TYR A 258 22.08 23.80 16.52
C TYR A 258 22.87 22.58 17.01
N LEU A 259 22.19 21.49 17.34
CA LEU A 259 22.82 20.24 17.78
C LEU A 259 23.63 19.59 16.64
N LYS A 260 23.12 19.58 15.41
CA LYS A 260 23.86 19.09 14.23
C LYS A 260 25.09 19.93 13.95
N ALA A 261 24.97 21.26 13.95
CA ALA A 261 26.10 22.17 13.77
C ALA A 261 27.19 21.96 14.84
N GLY A 262 26.79 21.70 16.09
CA GLY A 262 27.69 21.38 17.19
C GLY A 262 28.38 20.01 17.08
N GLN A 263 27.79 19.05 16.38
CA GLN A 263 28.39 17.72 16.14
C GLN A 263 29.45 17.74 15.03
N LEU A 264 29.28 18.58 14.00
CA LEU A 264 30.15 18.62 12.83
C LEU A 264 31.55 19.23 13.09
N ASN A 265 31.87 19.61 14.34
CA ASN A 265 33.21 19.99 14.82
C ASN A 265 33.98 21.03 13.97
N GLN A 266 33.30 21.87 13.18
CA GLN A 266 33.98 22.85 12.32
C GLN A 266 34.62 24.03 13.07
N GLY A 267 34.59 24.07 14.42
CA GLY A 267 35.15 25.16 15.21
C GLY A 267 35.70 24.81 16.61
N GLY A 268 35.94 23.52 16.91
CA GLY A 268 36.48 23.07 18.20
C GLY A 268 35.50 23.12 19.38
N GLN A 269 35.95 22.66 20.56
CA GLN A 269 35.14 22.41 21.77
C GLN A 269 34.41 23.66 22.32
N LEU A 270 35.00 24.85 22.17
CA LEU A 270 34.39 26.11 22.61
C LEU A 270 33.17 26.49 21.77
N ASN A 271 33.22 26.27 20.44
CA ASN A 271 32.08 26.53 19.57
C ASN A 271 30.94 25.54 19.84
N GLN A 272 31.29 24.27 20.08
CA GLN A 272 30.31 23.24 20.45
C GLN A 272 29.57 23.60 21.75
N THR A 273 30.29 24.02 22.79
CA THR A 273 29.68 24.42 24.09
C THR A 273 28.74 25.60 23.90
N ARG A 274 29.14 26.63 23.14
CA ARG A 274 28.29 27.79 22.85
C ARG A 274 27.00 27.42 22.12
N LEU A 275 27.05 26.48 21.18
CA LEU A 275 25.86 26.01 20.47
C LEU A 275 24.94 25.20 21.40
N LEU A 276 25.50 24.41 22.32
CA LEU A 276 24.73 23.72 23.35
C LEU A 276 24.08 24.70 24.33
N ASP A 277 24.78 25.73 24.79
CA ASP A 277 24.21 26.78 25.66
C ASP A 277 23.04 27.49 24.98
N ARG A 278 23.18 27.77 23.68
CA ARG A 278 22.10 28.36 22.87
C ARG A 278 20.91 27.42 22.73
N ALA A 279 21.16 26.14 22.52
CA ALA A 279 20.11 25.11 22.49
C ALA A 279 19.40 24.98 23.85
N VAL A 280 20.11 25.07 24.98
CA VAL A 280 19.51 25.08 26.33
C VAL A 280 18.59 26.29 26.49
N ALA A 281 19.06 27.49 26.12
CA ALA A 281 18.24 28.69 26.25
C ALA A 281 16.92 28.57 25.46
N ILE A 282 16.98 28.08 24.22
CA ILE A 282 15.78 27.85 23.40
C ILE A 282 14.90 26.74 24.02
N ALA A 283 15.50 25.66 24.52
CA ALA A 283 14.75 24.57 25.14
C ALA A 283 13.98 25.03 26.39
N LEU A 284 14.55 25.92 27.20
CA LEU A 284 13.91 26.47 28.39
C LEU A 284 12.67 27.32 28.05
N ASP A 285 12.68 27.95 26.88
CA ASP A 285 11.57 28.76 26.36
C ASP A 285 10.45 27.93 25.70
N ILE A 286 10.62 26.60 25.53
CA ILE A 286 9.57 25.72 24.99
C ILE A 286 8.37 25.74 25.96
N PRO A 287 7.15 26.11 25.52
CA PRO A 287 6.01 26.24 26.42
C PRO A 287 5.61 24.92 27.07
N ALA A 288 5.62 23.83 26.29
CA ALA A 288 5.15 22.53 26.74
C ALA A 288 6.19 21.80 27.60
N ASP A 289 5.87 21.58 28.88
CA ASP A 289 6.78 21.01 29.89
C ASP A 289 7.37 19.67 29.48
N ASP A 290 6.57 18.77 28.92
CA ASP A 290 7.03 17.43 28.53
C ASP A 290 8.02 17.49 27.37
N GLN A 291 7.72 18.22 26.30
CA GLN A 291 8.66 18.42 25.19
C GLN A 291 9.94 19.13 25.67
N ARG A 292 9.80 20.16 26.51
CA ARG A 292 10.92 20.89 27.11
C ARG A 292 11.84 19.94 27.87
N ALA A 293 11.29 19.12 28.77
CA ALA A 293 12.05 18.14 29.54
C ALA A 293 12.77 17.12 28.66
N ILE A 294 12.08 16.56 27.66
CA ILE A 294 12.66 15.58 26.72
C ILE A 294 13.86 16.18 25.97
N ILE A 295 13.73 17.41 25.47
CA ILE A 295 14.79 18.09 24.73
C ILE A 295 15.96 18.48 25.64
N LEU A 296 15.69 18.94 26.86
CA LEU A 296 16.74 19.20 27.85
C LEU A 296 17.54 17.93 28.18
N GLY A 297 16.88 16.77 28.31
CA GLY A 297 17.55 15.47 28.49
C GLY A 297 18.46 15.10 27.29
N ALA A 298 18.00 15.36 26.06
CA ALA A 298 18.82 15.15 24.87
C ALA A 298 20.06 16.07 24.85
N ILE A 299 19.90 17.35 25.21
CA ILE A 299 21.01 18.30 25.31
C ILE A 299 21.97 17.90 26.45
N ALA A 300 21.45 17.42 27.58
CA ALA A 300 22.25 16.92 28.70
C ALA A 300 23.20 15.80 28.26
N GLY A 301 22.69 14.87 27.46
CA GLY A 301 23.50 13.79 26.91
C GLY A 301 24.62 14.29 25.98
N ARG A 302 24.40 15.38 25.24
CA ARG A 302 25.43 16.04 24.43
C ARG A 302 26.50 16.70 25.29
N TYR A 303 26.13 17.32 26.41
CA TYR A 303 27.10 17.83 27.39
C TYR A 303 27.99 16.73 27.97
N ALA A 304 27.40 15.58 28.32
CA ALA A 304 28.17 14.44 28.83
C ALA A 304 29.15 13.92 27.75
N GLY A 305 28.69 13.81 26.49
CA GLY A 305 29.55 13.47 25.35
C GLY A 305 30.67 14.48 25.10
N ALA A 306 30.43 15.77 25.37
CA ALA A 306 31.42 16.85 25.29
C ALA A 306 32.37 16.91 26.50
N ARG A 307 32.37 15.87 27.35
CA ARG A 307 33.15 15.77 28.60
C ARG A 307 32.83 16.85 29.63
N GLN A 308 31.57 17.25 29.71
CA GLN A 308 31.04 18.19 30.71
C GLN A 308 30.00 17.48 31.59
N PRO A 309 30.42 16.52 32.43
CA PRO A 309 29.50 15.67 33.20
C PRO A 309 28.69 16.45 34.22
N ASP A 310 29.27 17.48 34.85
CA ASP A 310 28.56 18.30 35.85
C ASP A 310 27.37 19.03 35.22
N ARG A 311 27.60 19.63 34.04
CA ARG A 311 26.55 20.34 33.30
C ARG A 311 25.49 19.39 32.77
N ALA A 312 25.90 18.20 32.35
CA ALA A 312 24.99 17.14 31.92
C ALA A 312 24.09 16.67 33.07
N ALA A 313 24.66 16.40 34.24
CA ALA A 313 23.91 15.96 35.42
C ALA A 313 22.93 17.04 35.90
N GLU A 314 23.37 18.31 35.93
CA GLU A 314 22.52 19.44 36.27
C GLU A 314 21.32 19.54 35.32
N LEU A 315 21.56 19.48 34.02
CA LEU A 315 20.53 19.63 33.00
C LEU A 315 19.56 18.44 32.95
N LEU A 316 20.07 17.22 33.16
CA LEU A 316 19.23 16.03 33.29
C LEU A 316 18.35 16.12 34.54
N GLY A 317 18.89 16.57 35.67
CA GLY A 317 18.12 16.82 36.89
C GLY A 317 16.99 17.83 36.67
N GLN A 318 17.28 18.95 36.00
CA GLN A 318 16.27 19.94 35.61
C GLN A 318 15.19 19.35 34.70
N ALA A 319 15.57 18.55 33.70
CA ALA A 319 14.64 17.89 32.81
C ALA A 319 13.67 16.97 33.57
N LEU A 320 14.21 16.12 34.45
CA LEU A 320 13.42 15.21 35.27
C LEU A 320 12.49 15.97 36.23
N GLU A 321 12.96 17.05 36.84
CA GLU A 321 12.14 17.90 37.70
C GLU A 321 10.99 18.54 36.94
N ILE A 322 11.25 19.12 35.75
CA ILE A 322 10.21 19.74 34.91
C ILE A 322 9.14 18.71 34.55
N SER A 323 9.54 17.52 34.11
CA SER A 323 8.60 16.45 33.80
C SER A 323 7.81 16.01 35.04
N ALA A 324 8.42 16.00 36.22
CA ALA A 324 7.73 15.59 37.44
C ALA A 324 6.64 16.57 37.94
N ARG A 325 6.67 17.85 37.55
CA ARG A 325 5.79 18.91 38.11
C ARG A 325 4.30 18.68 37.88
N THR A 326 3.92 18.13 36.74
CA THR A 326 2.52 17.89 36.36
C THR A 326 2.01 16.52 36.82
N ARG A 327 2.84 15.74 37.53
CA ARG A 327 2.62 14.32 37.84
C ARG A 327 2.47 14.08 39.33
N THR A 328 1.43 13.34 39.67
CA THR A 328 0.98 13.19 41.06
C THR A 328 1.56 11.96 41.72
N THR A 329 1.67 10.86 40.97
CA THR A 329 2.17 9.59 41.49
C THR A 329 3.63 9.35 41.12
N VAL A 330 4.32 8.50 41.88
CA VAL A 330 5.70 8.07 41.57
C VAL A 330 5.74 7.37 40.22
N SER A 331 4.79 6.46 39.96
CA SER A 331 4.67 5.73 38.70
C SER A 331 4.53 6.67 37.49
N GLU A 332 3.66 7.69 37.57
CA GLU A 332 3.53 8.69 36.49
C GLU A 332 4.85 9.42 36.21
N ARG A 333 5.58 9.81 37.27
CA ARG A 333 6.86 10.51 37.16
C ARG A 333 7.93 9.65 36.51
N GLU A 334 8.05 8.40 36.94
CA GLU A 334 9.05 7.47 36.43
C GLU A 334 8.78 7.08 34.98
N GLN A 335 7.53 6.82 34.61
CA GLN A 335 7.17 6.52 33.22
C GLN A 335 7.49 7.68 32.28
N ALA A 336 7.30 8.93 32.71
CA ALA A 336 7.70 10.08 31.91
C ALA A 336 9.21 10.33 31.90
N ALA A 337 9.89 10.03 33.01
CA ALA A 337 11.34 10.08 33.10
C ALA A 337 12.02 9.12 32.11
N VAL A 338 11.41 7.96 31.79
CA VAL A 338 11.94 7.00 30.81
C VAL A 338 12.29 7.68 29.49
N ALA A 339 11.39 8.49 28.92
CA ALA A 339 11.63 9.15 27.63
C ALA A 339 12.85 10.08 27.67
N ILE A 340 13.05 10.78 28.80
CA ILE A 340 14.18 11.70 29.02
C ILE A 340 15.48 10.91 29.16
N ILE A 341 15.47 9.85 29.97
CA ILE A 341 16.64 9.00 30.23
C ILE A 341 17.06 8.22 28.99
N VAL A 342 16.11 7.71 28.20
CA VAL A 342 16.41 7.03 26.93
C VAL A 342 17.03 8.00 25.92
N ARG A 343 16.58 9.26 25.86
CA ARG A 343 17.24 10.29 25.03
C ARG A 343 18.65 10.60 25.50
N TYR A 344 18.86 10.66 26.81
CA TYR A 344 20.19 10.78 27.42
C TYR A 344 21.10 9.59 27.05
N ALA A 345 20.55 8.36 27.09
CA ALA A 345 21.23 7.14 26.67
C ALA A 345 21.61 7.17 25.18
N ALA A 346 20.68 7.58 24.31
CA ALA A 346 20.88 7.70 22.86
C ALA A 346 21.96 8.72 22.50
N ALA A 347 22.22 9.70 23.36
CA ALA A 347 23.32 10.63 23.22
C ALA A 347 24.70 10.05 23.62
N GLY A 348 24.74 8.79 24.05
CA GLY A 348 25.95 8.02 24.34
C GLY A 348 26.09 7.58 25.79
N GLN A 349 25.24 8.05 26.70
CA GLN A 349 25.36 7.84 28.15
C GLN A 349 24.53 6.65 28.65
N ARG A 350 24.70 5.49 27.99
CA ARG A 350 23.86 4.31 28.21
C ARG A 350 24.05 3.68 29.59
N ASP A 351 25.28 3.64 30.12
CA ASP A 351 25.58 3.04 31.43
C ASP A 351 24.95 3.85 32.58
N ASP A 352 25.02 5.18 32.51
CA ASP A 352 24.39 6.06 33.51
C ASP A 352 22.86 5.98 33.41
N ALA A 353 22.31 5.91 32.20
CA ALA A 353 20.89 5.71 31.98
C ALA A 353 20.36 4.40 32.59
N LEU A 354 21.11 3.30 32.51
CA LEU A 354 20.75 2.04 33.19
C LEU A 354 20.67 2.21 34.70
N ARG A 355 21.58 2.99 35.30
CA ARG A 355 21.54 3.26 36.76
C ARG A 355 20.28 4.04 37.13
N PHE A 356 19.96 5.10 36.38
CA PHE A 356 18.74 5.88 36.62
C PHE A 356 17.47 5.03 36.51
N VAL A 357 17.36 4.16 35.49
CA VAL A 357 16.22 3.23 35.36
C VAL A 357 16.20 2.20 36.50
N GLY A 358 17.36 1.75 36.96
CA GLY A 358 17.46 0.81 38.08
C GLY A 358 16.91 1.35 39.40
N ASP A 359 17.00 2.66 39.61
CA ASP A 359 16.53 3.36 40.81
C ASP A 359 15.01 3.58 40.83
N PHE A 360 14.28 3.29 39.75
CA PHE A 360 12.82 3.40 39.73
C PHE A 360 12.15 2.42 40.70
N ASP A 361 10.89 2.67 41.06
CA ASP A 361 10.05 1.73 41.81
C ASP A 361 9.02 1.04 40.89
N ASP A 362 8.56 1.71 39.82
CA ASP A 362 7.54 1.25 38.90
C ASP A 362 8.07 0.19 37.92
N PRO A 363 7.55 -1.05 37.94
CA PRO A 363 8.02 -2.13 37.07
C PRO A 363 7.76 -1.84 35.59
N THR A 364 6.70 -1.09 35.26
CA THR A 364 6.38 -0.67 33.89
C THR A 364 7.44 0.30 33.36
N ALA A 365 7.82 1.31 34.16
CA ALA A 365 8.91 2.24 33.83
C ALA A 365 10.26 1.53 33.70
N LYS A 366 10.57 0.59 34.61
CA LYS A 366 11.78 -0.24 34.52
C LYS A 366 11.83 -1.07 33.25
N ALA A 367 10.77 -1.81 32.97
CA ALA A 367 10.66 -2.65 31.80
C ALA A 367 10.89 -1.86 30.50
N THR A 368 10.17 -0.75 30.37
CA THR A 368 10.27 0.14 29.20
C THR A 368 11.67 0.76 29.08
N GLY A 369 12.23 1.28 30.18
CA GLY A 369 13.55 1.90 30.20
C GLY A 369 14.68 0.92 29.87
N TYR A 370 14.71 -0.24 30.53
CA TYR A 370 15.70 -1.27 30.27
C TYR A 370 15.61 -1.81 28.85
N GLY A 371 14.39 -2.03 28.34
CA GLY A 371 14.15 -2.50 26.98
C GLY A 371 14.66 -1.52 25.92
N ALA A 372 14.32 -0.24 26.05
CA ALA A 372 14.79 0.80 25.14
C ALA A 372 16.32 0.96 25.18
N ILE A 373 16.95 0.88 26.36
CA ILE A 373 18.41 0.96 26.49
C ILE A 373 19.09 -0.30 25.94
N ALA A 374 18.48 -1.48 26.09
CA ALA A 374 18.98 -2.72 25.50
C ALA A 374 19.09 -2.62 23.97
N LEU A 375 18.07 -2.04 23.32
CA LEU A 375 18.09 -1.75 21.89
C LEU A 375 19.23 -0.81 21.51
N LEU A 376 19.41 0.29 22.27
CA LEU A 376 20.50 1.23 22.04
C LEU A 376 21.89 0.57 22.18
N TYR A 377 22.05 -0.43 23.05
CA TYR A 377 23.28 -1.22 23.15
C TYR A 377 23.45 -2.17 21.97
N ALA A 378 22.36 -2.82 21.54
CA ALA A 378 22.37 -3.70 20.38
C ALA A 378 22.80 -2.91 19.12
N GLU A 379 22.24 -1.72 18.91
CA GLU A 379 22.62 -0.76 17.85
C GLU A 379 24.08 -0.32 17.90
N ALA A 380 24.68 -0.32 19.09
CA ALA A 380 26.10 -0.03 19.26
C ALA A 380 27.00 -1.27 19.08
N GLY A 381 26.45 -2.43 18.72
CA GLY A 381 27.17 -3.70 18.63
C GLY A 381 27.61 -4.29 19.98
N GLN A 382 27.05 -3.80 21.09
CA GLN A 382 27.42 -4.22 22.45
C GLN A 382 26.49 -5.34 22.95
N THR A 383 26.55 -6.50 22.30
CA THR A 383 25.60 -7.61 22.46
C THR A 383 25.46 -8.10 23.91
N GLU A 384 26.57 -8.25 24.65
CA GLU A 384 26.51 -8.69 26.06
C GLU A 384 25.74 -7.71 26.96
N ARG A 385 25.95 -6.40 26.76
CA ARG A 385 25.26 -5.36 27.53
C ARG A 385 23.79 -5.25 27.13
N ALA A 386 23.49 -5.39 25.84
CA ALA A 386 22.13 -5.47 25.34
C ALA A 386 21.38 -6.63 26.00
N GLN A 387 22.00 -7.82 26.05
CA GLN A 387 21.41 -9.01 26.67
C GLN A 387 21.20 -8.85 28.19
N ALA A 388 22.15 -8.22 28.89
CA ALA A 388 22.00 -7.93 30.31
C ALA A 388 20.84 -6.96 30.59
N ALA A 389 20.75 -5.85 29.83
CA ALA A 389 19.66 -4.89 29.95
C ALA A 389 18.30 -5.50 29.57
N LEU A 390 18.25 -6.33 28.54
CA LEU A 390 17.05 -7.08 28.19
C LEU A 390 16.59 -8.01 29.31
N THR A 391 17.52 -8.73 29.93
CA THR A 391 17.18 -9.64 31.04
C THR A 391 16.50 -8.87 32.16
N GLN A 392 16.97 -7.65 32.46
CA GLN A 392 16.30 -6.74 33.38
C GLN A 392 14.92 -6.30 32.87
N ALA A 393 14.79 -5.97 31.58
CA ALA A 393 13.50 -5.59 30.98
C ALA A 393 12.47 -6.71 31.16
N VAL A 394 12.80 -7.94 30.76
CA VAL A 394 11.93 -9.13 30.86
C VAL A 394 11.53 -9.42 32.32
N GLN A 395 12.48 -9.38 33.25
CA GLN A 395 12.19 -9.56 34.67
C GLN A 395 11.19 -8.52 35.19
N ASN A 396 11.32 -7.28 34.75
CA ASN A 396 10.41 -6.20 35.16
C ASN A 396 9.06 -6.30 34.45
N ILE A 397 8.99 -6.77 33.20
CA ILE A 397 7.70 -7.07 32.54
C ILE A 397 6.94 -8.12 33.35
N ALA A 398 7.60 -9.21 33.75
CA ALA A 398 6.98 -10.25 34.58
C ALA A 398 6.51 -9.73 35.96
N ALA A 399 7.14 -8.69 36.48
CA ALA A 399 6.77 -8.04 37.74
C ALA A 399 5.58 -7.06 37.62
N ILE A 400 5.12 -6.72 36.40
CA ILE A 400 3.94 -5.86 36.20
C ILE A 400 2.69 -6.64 36.62
N ALA A 401 1.98 -6.16 37.64
CA ALA A 401 0.80 -6.84 38.18
C ALA A 401 -0.40 -6.82 37.22
N ASP A 402 -0.64 -5.70 36.53
CA ASP A 402 -1.74 -5.56 35.59
C ASP A 402 -1.40 -6.26 34.25
N ILE A 403 -2.21 -7.25 33.88
CA ILE A 403 -2.00 -8.07 32.67
C ILE A 403 -2.08 -7.22 31.40
N SER A 404 -2.98 -6.24 31.36
CA SER A 404 -3.13 -5.37 30.18
C SER A 404 -1.87 -4.54 29.95
N SER A 405 -1.34 -3.94 31.00
CA SER A 405 -0.09 -3.18 30.99
C SER A 405 1.12 -4.06 30.68
N ARG A 406 1.16 -5.26 31.27
CA ARG A 406 2.20 -6.26 31.00
C ARG A 406 2.26 -6.61 29.52
N ASN A 407 1.11 -6.94 28.93
CA ASN A 407 0.99 -7.31 27.52
C ASN A 407 1.32 -6.13 26.60
N LEU A 408 0.90 -4.91 26.96
CA LEU A 408 1.24 -3.70 26.21
C LEU A 408 2.75 -3.46 26.17
N VAL A 409 3.43 -3.47 27.32
CA VAL A 409 4.89 -3.24 27.39
C VAL A 409 5.66 -4.33 26.67
N ARG A 410 5.23 -5.59 26.81
CA ARG A 410 5.79 -6.73 26.08
C ARG A 410 5.72 -6.52 24.57
N GLN A 411 4.54 -6.19 24.04
CA GLN A 411 4.36 -5.97 22.60
C GLN A 411 5.14 -4.76 22.10
N GLN A 412 5.15 -3.65 22.84
CA GLN A 412 5.96 -2.48 22.50
C GLN A 412 7.45 -2.81 22.36
N LEU A 413 7.99 -3.64 23.25
CA LEU A 413 9.40 -4.05 23.18
C LEU A 413 9.69 -4.95 21.96
N ILE A 414 8.76 -5.87 21.62
CA ILE A 414 8.85 -6.69 20.42
C ILE A 414 8.86 -5.81 19.17
N ASP A 415 7.90 -4.89 19.06
CA ASP A 415 7.77 -3.99 17.91
C ASP A 415 9.03 -3.13 17.72
N GLN A 416 9.56 -2.56 18.80
CA GLN A 416 10.79 -1.78 18.77
C GLN A 416 12.00 -2.63 18.36
N ALA A 417 12.12 -3.87 18.87
CA ALA A 417 13.19 -4.78 18.49
C ALA A 417 13.13 -5.17 17.01
N VAL A 418 11.95 -5.44 16.47
CA VAL A 418 11.74 -5.72 15.05
C VAL A 418 12.08 -4.51 14.18
N GLN A 419 11.63 -3.31 14.56
CA GLN A 419 11.94 -2.07 13.84
C GLN A 419 13.45 -1.79 13.77
N SER A 420 14.19 -2.12 14.83
CA SER A 420 15.66 -2.00 14.87
C SER A 420 16.39 -3.23 14.29
N GLY A 421 15.69 -4.25 13.79
CA GLY A 421 16.28 -5.44 13.15
C GLY A 421 16.87 -6.48 14.10
N TYR A 422 16.51 -6.45 15.39
CA TYR A 422 16.97 -7.36 16.43
C TYR A 422 15.95 -8.48 16.70
N TYR A 423 15.86 -9.45 15.79
CA TYR A 423 14.89 -10.54 15.89
C TYR A 423 15.18 -11.55 17.01
N ASP A 424 16.46 -11.81 17.31
CA ASP A 424 16.84 -12.65 18.47
C ASP A 424 16.32 -12.05 19.80
N LEU A 425 16.36 -10.72 19.91
CA LEU A 425 15.85 -9.96 21.06
C LEU A 425 14.32 -10.11 21.17
N ALA A 426 13.61 -9.88 20.07
CA ALA A 426 12.16 -10.04 19.99
C ALA A 426 11.73 -11.48 20.33
N LEU A 427 12.43 -12.48 19.81
CA LEU A 427 12.19 -13.90 20.09
C LEU A 427 12.31 -14.19 21.59
N GLN A 428 13.36 -13.67 22.23
CA GLN A 428 13.56 -13.87 23.67
C GLN A 428 12.43 -13.25 24.49
N VAL A 429 11.92 -12.06 24.12
CA VAL A 429 10.76 -11.43 24.79
C VAL A 429 9.51 -12.30 24.65
N VAL A 430 9.24 -12.81 23.44
CA VAL A 430 8.08 -13.68 23.17
C VAL A 430 8.13 -14.97 23.99
N GLN A 431 9.32 -15.57 24.15
CA GLN A 431 9.52 -16.83 24.87
C GLN A 431 9.48 -16.70 26.39
N THR A 432 9.89 -15.56 26.94
CA THR A 432 10.10 -15.38 28.38
C THR A 432 8.93 -14.74 29.10
N VAL A 433 8.08 -13.99 28.39
CA VAL A 433 6.92 -13.33 28.96
C VAL A 433 5.65 -13.93 28.39
N ASP A 434 4.90 -14.61 29.26
CA ASP A 434 3.61 -15.22 28.91
C ASP A 434 2.46 -14.24 29.07
N LEU A 435 1.52 -14.29 28.11
CA LEU A 435 0.40 -13.36 27.98
C LEU A 435 -0.73 -13.59 29.00
N ALA A 436 -0.75 -14.74 29.69
CA ALA A 436 -1.85 -15.15 30.56
C ALA A 436 -1.38 -15.89 31.81
N GLU A 437 -2.02 -15.60 32.95
CA GLU A 437 -2.12 -16.50 34.11
C GLU A 437 -3.29 -17.49 33.93
N GLU A 438 -3.59 -17.91 32.70
CA GLU A 438 -4.69 -18.84 32.48
C GLU A 438 -4.29 -20.27 32.89
N PRO A 439 -5.13 -20.97 33.67
CA PRO A 439 -4.80 -22.29 34.20
C PRO A 439 -4.72 -23.39 33.14
N GLU A 440 -5.09 -23.12 31.89
CA GLU A 440 -5.01 -24.07 30.78
C GLU A 440 -3.75 -23.86 29.94
N GLN A 441 -2.78 -24.78 30.06
CA GLN A 441 -1.53 -24.80 29.28
C GLN A 441 -1.76 -24.71 27.76
N THR A 442 -2.94 -25.12 27.29
CA THR A 442 -3.34 -25.12 25.88
C THR A 442 -3.56 -23.71 25.31
N SER A 443 -4.13 -22.76 26.09
CA SER A 443 -4.40 -21.39 25.61
C SER A 443 -3.11 -20.56 25.51
N VAL A 444 -2.19 -20.73 26.47
CA VAL A 444 -0.86 -20.10 26.48
C VAL A 444 0.00 -20.58 25.30
N SER A 445 -0.01 -21.89 25.02
CA SER A 445 0.73 -22.47 23.89
C SER A 445 0.28 -21.91 22.53
N TYR A 446 -1.03 -21.73 22.35
CA TYR A 446 -1.60 -21.21 21.10
C TYR A 446 -1.23 -19.75 20.87
N SER A 447 -1.40 -18.89 21.89
CA SER A 447 -1.09 -17.46 21.78
C SER A 447 0.39 -17.21 21.50
N ARG A 448 1.29 -17.98 22.14
CA ARG A 448 2.73 -17.91 21.84
C ARG A 448 3.05 -18.30 20.40
N ALA A 449 2.41 -19.35 19.87
CA ALA A 449 2.60 -19.76 18.48
C ALA A 449 2.17 -18.67 17.49
N GLN A 450 1.13 -17.89 17.80
CA GLN A 450 0.69 -16.77 16.97
C GLN A 450 1.74 -15.64 16.94
N ASP A 451 2.24 -15.23 18.10
CA ASP A 451 3.28 -14.21 18.20
C ASP A 451 4.56 -14.61 17.44
N LEU A 452 5.01 -15.86 17.62
CA LEU A 452 6.16 -16.39 16.90
C LEU A 452 5.93 -16.44 15.38
N THR A 453 4.72 -16.79 14.95
CA THR A 453 4.37 -16.79 13.52
C THR A 453 4.41 -15.38 12.94
N GLN A 454 3.86 -14.38 13.64
CA GLN A 454 3.92 -12.99 13.24
C GLN A 454 5.38 -12.49 13.17
N LEU A 455 6.18 -12.80 14.18
CA LEU A 455 7.58 -12.40 14.25
C LEU A 455 8.42 -13.05 13.13
N ALA A 456 8.18 -14.32 12.82
CA ALA A 456 8.85 -15.01 11.71
C ALA A 456 8.50 -14.38 10.36
N ASN A 457 7.23 -14.06 10.12
CA ASN A 457 6.80 -13.35 8.89
C ASN A 457 7.45 -11.97 8.75
N GLN A 458 7.59 -11.23 9.85
CA GLN A 458 8.30 -9.95 9.86
C GLN A 458 9.78 -10.12 9.54
N ALA A 459 10.43 -11.20 10.01
CA ALA A 459 11.82 -11.51 9.68
C ALA A 459 11.99 -11.91 8.21
N ILE A 460 11.07 -12.71 7.66
CA ILE A 460 11.04 -13.08 6.23
C ILE A 460 10.93 -11.84 5.35
N ALA A 461 9.99 -10.93 5.66
CA ALA A 461 9.80 -9.68 4.91
C ALA A 461 11.02 -8.75 4.95
N ALA A 462 11.85 -8.84 6.00
CA ALA A 462 13.11 -8.12 6.14
C ALA A 462 14.31 -8.87 5.52
N ASN A 463 14.09 -10.00 4.84
CA ASN A 463 15.12 -10.89 4.29
C ASN A 463 16.12 -11.41 5.36
N ARG A 464 15.65 -11.58 6.60
CA ARG A 464 16.41 -12.10 7.75
C ARG A 464 16.09 -13.57 7.98
N TYR A 465 16.42 -14.42 7.00
CA TYR A 465 15.99 -15.83 6.96
C TYR A 465 16.57 -16.69 8.09
N ASP A 466 17.78 -16.39 8.56
CA ASP A 466 18.39 -17.07 9.72
C ASP A 466 17.57 -16.86 10.99
N ASP A 467 17.13 -15.63 11.21
CA ASP A 467 16.32 -15.29 12.37
C ASP A 467 14.92 -15.87 12.22
N ALA A 468 14.33 -15.77 11.03
CA ALA A 468 13.05 -16.40 10.72
C ALA A 468 13.07 -17.92 10.98
N LEU A 469 14.15 -18.61 10.60
CA LEU A 469 14.34 -20.04 10.86
C LEU A 469 14.37 -20.35 12.35
N LYS A 470 15.18 -19.62 13.13
CA LYS A 470 15.22 -19.79 14.59
C LYS A 470 13.84 -19.56 15.23
N ILE A 471 13.12 -18.53 14.78
CA ILE A 471 11.78 -18.21 15.29
C ILE A 471 10.77 -19.31 14.92
N ALA A 472 10.78 -19.80 13.68
CA ALA A 472 9.90 -20.88 13.23
C ALA A 472 10.18 -22.20 13.96
N GLN A 473 11.46 -22.49 14.27
CA GLN A 473 11.87 -23.64 15.09
C GLN A 473 11.40 -23.53 16.55
N ALA A 474 11.18 -22.31 17.06
CA ALA A 474 10.65 -22.09 18.41
C ALA A 474 9.14 -22.35 18.52
N ILE A 475 8.41 -22.46 17.40
CA ILE A 475 6.98 -22.81 17.41
C ILE A 475 6.84 -24.29 17.79
N SER A 476 5.88 -24.60 18.66
CA SER A 476 5.63 -25.98 19.08
C SER A 476 5.44 -26.91 17.87
N PRO A 477 6.09 -28.10 17.83
CA PRO A 477 5.93 -29.06 16.75
C PRO A 477 4.50 -29.55 16.52
N THR A 478 3.58 -29.33 17.46
CA THR A 478 2.16 -29.64 17.32
C THR A 478 1.43 -28.77 16.29
N TYR A 479 1.97 -27.59 15.97
CA TYR A 479 1.39 -26.67 14.97
C TYR A 479 2.05 -26.88 13.60
N VAL A 480 1.90 -28.09 13.06
CA VAL A 480 2.58 -28.54 11.83
C VAL A 480 2.30 -27.58 10.66
N GLU A 481 1.03 -27.27 10.38
CA GLU A 481 0.65 -26.40 9.26
C GLU A 481 1.28 -24.99 9.32
N TRP A 482 1.42 -24.43 10.54
CA TRP A 482 1.98 -23.09 10.72
C TRP A 482 3.49 -23.09 10.51
N ARG A 483 4.16 -24.11 11.05
CA ARG A 483 5.60 -24.33 10.86
C ARG A 483 5.93 -24.58 9.39
N ASP A 484 5.23 -25.49 8.75
CA ASP A 484 5.49 -25.87 7.36
C ASP A 484 5.33 -24.69 6.41
N ARG A 485 4.29 -23.86 6.62
CA ARG A 485 4.11 -22.62 5.83
C ARG A 485 5.30 -21.67 5.97
N LEU A 486 5.78 -21.44 7.20
CA LEU A 486 6.93 -20.57 7.44
C LEU A 486 8.20 -21.16 6.85
N PHE A 487 8.44 -22.46 7.05
CA PHE A 487 9.61 -23.14 6.51
C PHE A 487 9.65 -23.09 4.98
N LEU A 488 8.52 -23.26 4.29
CA LEU A 488 8.47 -23.10 2.83
C LEU A 488 8.81 -21.69 2.37
N GLN A 489 8.35 -20.66 3.09
CA GLN A 489 8.71 -19.26 2.80
C GLN A 489 10.20 -19.00 3.07
N ILE A 490 10.76 -19.55 4.14
CA ILE A 490 12.18 -19.44 4.50
C ILE A 490 13.06 -20.18 3.47
N ALA A 491 12.68 -21.38 3.06
CA ALA A 491 13.35 -22.13 2.01
C ALA A 491 13.38 -21.33 0.70
N ARG A 492 12.24 -20.72 0.32
CA ARG A 492 12.18 -19.83 -0.83
C ARG A 492 13.12 -18.64 -0.68
N GLY A 493 13.10 -17.98 0.48
CA GLY A 493 13.98 -16.84 0.77
C GLY A 493 15.47 -17.18 0.64
N PHE A 494 15.92 -18.29 1.23
CA PHE A 494 17.30 -18.77 1.06
C PHE A 494 17.61 -19.08 -0.41
N ALA A 495 16.69 -19.72 -1.13
CA ALA A 495 16.90 -20.03 -2.54
C ALA A 495 16.96 -18.75 -3.41
N GLU A 496 16.14 -17.73 -3.10
CA GLU A 496 16.15 -16.43 -3.77
C GLU A 496 17.46 -15.67 -3.55
N ALA A 497 18.06 -15.83 -2.36
CA ALA A 497 19.40 -15.33 -2.04
C ALA A 497 20.54 -16.15 -2.67
N GLY A 498 20.23 -17.26 -3.36
CA GLY A 498 21.22 -18.17 -3.96
C GLY A 498 21.83 -19.18 -2.99
N GLU A 499 21.32 -19.27 -1.75
CA GLU A 499 21.79 -20.19 -0.71
C GLU A 499 21.07 -21.55 -0.80
N PHE A 500 21.19 -22.23 -1.94
CA PHE A 500 20.42 -23.44 -2.25
C PHE A 500 20.64 -24.60 -1.27
N ASP A 501 21.86 -24.82 -0.78
CA ASP A 501 22.14 -25.89 0.18
C ASP A 501 21.38 -25.67 1.49
N ARG A 502 21.27 -24.41 1.94
CA ARG A 502 20.53 -24.04 3.13
C ARG A 502 19.03 -24.14 2.91
N ALA A 503 18.56 -23.74 1.74
CA ALA A 503 17.16 -23.90 1.34
C ALA A 503 16.74 -25.38 1.34
N GLN A 504 17.57 -26.27 0.80
CA GLN A 504 17.31 -27.72 0.82
C GLN A 504 17.36 -28.30 2.23
N ALA A 505 18.25 -27.79 3.10
CA ALA A 505 18.34 -28.24 4.49
C ALA A 505 17.02 -28.03 5.26
N ILE A 506 16.16 -27.09 4.84
CA ILE A 506 14.83 -26.90 5.43
C ILE A 506 13.95 -28.16 5.31
N ALA A 507 14.16 -29.02 4.30
CA ALA A 507 13.46 -30.30 4.17
C ALA A 507 13.72 -31.27 5.35
N GLN A 508 14.71 -30.99 6.20
CA GLN A 508 15.00 -31.77 7.40
C GLN A 508 14.16 -31.34 8.61
N GLU A 509 13.48 -30.20 8.55
CA GLU A 509 12.64 -29.68 9.65
C GLU A 509 11.36 -30.49 9.86
N ASN A 510 10.90 -31.17 8.80
CA ASN A 510 9.76 -32.08 8.82
C ASN A 510 10.02 -33.24 7.85
N VAL A 511 9.93 -34.48 8.36
CA VAL A 511 10.20 -35.70 7.60
C VAL A 511 9.03 -36.18 6.75
N ASP A 512 7.91 -35.45 6.76
CA ASP A 512 6.76 -35.71 5.91
C ASP A 512 7.15 -35.64 4.41
N PRO A 513 6.88 -36.69 3.61
CA PRO A 513 7.24 -36.71 2.20
C PRO A 513 6.61 -35.58 1.39
N GLY A 514 5.39 -35.15 1.74
CA GLY A 514 4.68 -34.05 1.07
C GLY A 514 5.33 -32.70 1.33
N PHE A 515 5.78 -32.45 2.56
CA PHE A 515 6.56 -31.27 2.91
C PHE A 515 7.93 -31.26 2.20
N GLN A 516 8.66 -32.37 2.26
CA GLN A 516 9.97 -32.48 1.61
C GLN A 516 9.87 -32.26 0.10
N ALA A 517 8.85 -32.84 -0.54
CA ALA A 517 8.57 -32.62 -1.96
C ALA A 517 8.36 -31.13 -2.28
N GLN A 518 7.58 -30.42 -1.47
CA GLN A 518 7.35 -28.99 -1.65
C GLN A 518 8.63 -28.16 -1.49
N VAL A 519 9.46 -28.44 -0.47
CA VAL A 519 10.74 -27.73 -0.29
C VAL A 519 11.64 -27.94 -1.51
N PHE A 520 11.80 -29.18 -1.99
CA PHE A 520 12.63 -29.43 -3.17
C PHE A 520 12.09 -28.78 -4.43
N ALA A 521 10.77 -28.74 -4.63
CA ALA A 521 10.16 -28.03 -5.77
C ALA A 521 10.43 -26.51 -5.70
N VAL A 522 10.33 -25.90 -4.52
CA VAL A 522 10.64 -24.47 -4.31
C VAL A 522 12.10 -24.18 -4.66
N VAL A 523 13.02 -25.01 -4.19
CA VAL A 523 14.46 -24.85 -4.52
C VAL A 523 14.69 -25.05 -6.02
N ALA A 524 14.09 -26.08 -6.63
CA ALA A 524 14.24 -26.39 -8.05
C ALA A 524 13.82 -25.22 -8.95
N ALA A 525 12.68 -24.60 -8.65
CA ALA A 525 12.21 -23.44 -9.39
C ALA A 525 13.21 -22.29 -9.34
N GLN A 526 13.78 -22.04 -8.17
CA GLN A 526 14.71 -20.94 -8.00
C GLN A 526 16.10 -21.20 -8.58
N VAL A 527 16.59 -22.45 -8.55
CA VAL A 527 17.81 -22.86 -9.26
C VAL A 527 17.66 -22.57 -10.76
N GLN A 528 16.50 -22.92 -11.34
CA GLN A 528 16.20 -22.66 -12.75
C GLN A 528 16.20 -21.15 -13.07
N LEU A 529 15.57 -20.33 -12.21
CA LEU A 529 15.44 -18.89 -12.42
C LEU A 529 16.78 -18.13 -12.26
N VAL A 530 17.57 -18.47 -11.25
CA VAL A 530 18.78 -17.71 -10.86
C VAL A 530 20.03 -18.21 -11.58
N VAL A 531 20.21 -19.53 -11.66
CA VAL A 531 21.46 -20.14 -12.16
C VAL A 531 21.34 -20.49 -13.65
N GLN A 532 20.11 -20.59 -14.18
CA GLN A 532 19.82 -21.07 -15.54
C GLN A 532 20.43 -22.45 -15.86
N GLN A 533 20.74 -23.24 -14.83
CA GLN A 533 21.22 -24.60 -14.97
C GLN A 533 20.02 -25.55 -14.97
N ILE A 534 19.76 -26.12 -16.15
CA ILE A 534 18.59 -26.97 -16.39
C ILE A 534 18.72 -28.31 -15.65
N ASP A 535 19.91 -28.91 -15.62
CA ASP A 535 20.09 -30.27 -15.11
C ASP A 535 19.85 -30.39 -13.58
N PRO A 536 20.43 -29.53 -12.70
CA PRO A 536 20.20 -29.62 -11.26
C PRO A 536 18.76 -29.28 -10.86
N ALA A 537 18.12 -28.32 -11.55
CA ALA A 537 16.71 -27.99 -11.32
C ALA A 537 15.79 -29.17 -11.70
N THR A 538 16.07 -29.80 -12.84
CA THR A 538 15.32 -30.98 -13.31
C THR A 538 15.47 -32.15 -12.35
N GLU A 539 16.67 -32.37 -11.80
CA GLU A 539 16.90 -33.41 -10.80
C GLU A 539 16.07 -33.17 -9.54
N LEU A 540 16.07 -31.95 -8.99
CA LEU A 540 15.27 -31.60 -7.81
C LEU A 540 13.75 -31.69 -8.05
N PHE A 541 13.26 -31.29 -9.23
CA PHE A 541 11.85 -31.50 -9.59
C PHE A 541 11.49 -32.98 -9.73
N ASN A 542 12.38 -33.81 -10.27
CA ASN A 542 12.14 -35.25 -10.32
C ASN A 542 12.11 -35.86 -8.91
N GLN A 543 12.99 -35.41 -8.02
CA GLN A 543 12.99 -35.83 -6.61
C GLN A 543 11.70 -35.42 -5.89
N SER A 544 11.19 -34.20 -6.12
CA SER A 544 9.93 -33.76 -5.50
C SER A 544 8.73 -34.59 -5.98
N VAL A 545 8.63 -34.88 -7.28
CA VAL A 545 7.56 -35.72 -7.83
C VAL A 545 7.69 -37.17 -7.34
N GLN A 546 8.89 -37.71 -7.20
CA GLN A 546 9.11 -39.04 -6.63
C GLN A 546 8.61 -39.12 -5.18
N LEU A 547 8.92 -38.12 -4.36
CA LEU A 547 8.42 -38.05 -2.98
C LEU A 547 6.90 -37.92 -2.94
N ALA A 548 6.31 -37.03 -3.74
CA ALA A 548 4.85 -36.90 -3.85
C ALA A 548 4.17 -38.24 -4.22
N ASN A 549 4.80 -39.05 -5.07
CA ASN A 549 4.29 -40.35 -5.47
C ASN A 549 4.25 -41.39 -4.33
N THR A 550 5.04 -41.21 -3.27
CA THR A 550 5.04 -42.07 -2.08
C THR A 550 3.87 -41.82 -1.13
N ILE A 551 3.11 -40.73 -1.31
CA ILE A 551 1.96 -40.38 -0.47
C ILE A 551 0.78 -41.32 -0.76
N ASP A 552 0.19 -41.93 0.27
CA ASP A 552 -0.91 -42.88 0.09
C ASP A 552 -2.26 -42.19 -0.16
N SER A 553 -2.53 -41.07 0.50
CA SER A 553 -3.78 -40.31 0.37
C SER A 553 -3.88 -39.65 -1.01
N ALA A 554 -4.94 -39.97 -1.77
CA ALA A 554 -5.18 -39.38 -3.08
C ALA A 554 -5.38 -37.85 -3.02
N ALA A 555 -6.06 -37.38 -1.96
CA ALA A 555 -6.28 -35.95 -1.74
C ALA A 555 -4.97 -35.21 -1.44
N GLU A 556 -4.18 -35.72 -0.49
CA GLU A 556 -2.90 -35.13 -0.10
C GLU A 556 -1.89 -35.17 -1.26
N LYS A 557 -1.81 -36.29 -1.98
CA LYS A 557 -0.99 -36.42 -3.19
C LYS A 557 -1.39 -35.40 -4.25
N ALA A 558 -2.68 -35.20 -4.50
CA ALA A 558 -3.15 -34.22 -5.47
C ALA A 558 -2.77 -32.78 -5.05
N GLU A 559 -2.89 -32.45 -3.76
CA GLU A 559 -2.48 -31.15 -3.21
C GLU A 559 -0.97 -30.91 -3.35
N VAL A 560 -0.14 -31.92 -3.08
CA VAL A 560 1.33 -31.82 -3.24
C VAL A 560 1.71 -31.70 -4.71
N LEU A 561 1.11 -32.49 -5.62
CA LEU A 561 1.35 -32.36 -7.06
C LEU A 561 0.93 -30.97 -7.57
N ARG A 562 -0.16 -30.40 -7.04
CA ARG A 562 -0.60 -29.04 -7.33
C ARG A 562 0.45 -28.01 -6.91
N ALA A 563 0.99 -28.16 -5.71
CA ALA A 563 2.05 -27.28 -5.19
C ALA A 563 3.35 -27.39 -6.01
N ILE A 564 3.73 -28.60 -6.44
CA ILE A 564 4.90 -28.78 -7.33
C ILE A 564 4.65 -28.12 -8.70
N ALA A 565 3.43 -28.25 -9.24
CA ALA A 565 3.06 -27.61 -10.51
C ALA A 565 3.13 -26.08 -10.43
N ASP A 566 2.78 -25.49 -9.29
CA ASP A 566 2.93 -24.06 -9.00
C ASP A 566 4.40 -23.62 -9.13
N GLU A 567 5.32 -24.42 -8.59
CA GLU A 567 6.76 -24.16 -8.73
C GLU A 567 7.25 -24.32 -10.17
N HIS A 568 6.72 -25.28 -10.94
CA HIS A 568 7.02 -25.37 -12.37
C HIS A 568 6.51 -24.14 -13.15
N PHE A 569 5.32 -23.61 -12.86
CA PHE A 569 4.86 -22.36 -13.47
C PHE A 569 5.78 -21.18 -13.14
N ARG A 570 6.21 -21.07 -11.88
CA ARG A 570 7.20 -20.05 -11.46
C ARG A 570 8.53 -20.21 -12.20
N ALA A 571 8.97 -21.45 -12.42
CA ALA A 571 10.17 -21.79 -13.19
C ALA A 571 10.01 -21.61 -14.72
N ASN A 572 8.87 -21.07 -15.19
CA ASN A 572 8.54 -20.94 -16.61
C ASN A 572 8.56 -22.29 -17.37
N GLN A 573 8.04 -23.35 -16.73
CA GLN A 573 7.90 -24.70 -17.28
C GLN A 573 6.42 -25.12 -17.36
N PRO A 574 5.62 -24.46 -18.21
CA PRO A 574 4.18 -24.67 -18.27
C PRO A 574 3.79 -26.10 -18.66
N GLU A 575 4.54 -26.77 -19.54
CA GLU A 575 4.19 -28.13 -19.99
C GLU A 575 4.30 -29.15 -18.84
N ALA A 576 5.36 -29.05 -18.04
CA ALA A 576 5.56 -29.92 -16.88
C ALA A 576 4.49 -29.65 -15.80
N ALA A 577 4.20 -28.37 -15.54
CA ALA A 577 3.13 -27.97 -14.62
C ALA A 577 1.77 -28.54 -15.07
N THR A 578 1.41 -28.39 -16.34
CA THR A 578 0.15 -28.92 -16.89
C THR A 578 0.06 -30.44 -16.75
N GLN A 579 1.16 -31.17 -16.97
CA GLN A 579 1.17 -32.62 -16.80
C GLN A 579 0.89 -33.02 -15.35
N LEU A 580 1.49 -32.34 -14.38
CA LEU A 580 1.26 -32.58 -12.96
C LEU A 580 -0.18 -32.23 -12.54
N LEU A 581 -0.71 -31.12 -13.03
CA LEU A 581 -2.10 -30.75 -12.75
C LEU A 581 -3.09 -31.73 -13.36
N ASN A 582 -2.83 -32.24 -14.57
CA ASN A 582 -3.66 -33.30 -15.15
C ASN A 582 -3.61 -34.59 -14.31
N GLN A 583 -2.45 -34.97 -13.79
CA GLN A 583 -2.34 -36.09 -12.85
C GLN A 583 -3.12 -35.82 -11.56
N ALA A 584 -3.05 -34.60 -11.02
CA ALA A 584 -3.82 -34.19 -9.84
C ALA A 584 -5.33 -34.26 -10.11
N VAL A 585 -5.81 -33.81 -11.27
CA VAL A 585 -7.23 -33.93 -11.67
C VAL A 585 -7.69 -35.38 -11.71
N GLU A 586 -6.90 -36.30 -12.28
CA GLU A 586 -7.26 -37.73 -12.30
C GLU A 586 -7.31 -38.33 -10.90
N LEU A 587 -6.41 -37.93 -9.99
CA LEU A 587 -6.47 -38.34 -8.59
C LEU A 587 -7.71 -37.80 -7.89
N VAL A 588 -8.06 -36.53 -8.13
CA VAL A 588 -9.21 -35.87 -7.50
C VAL A 588 -10.53 -36.53 -7.89
N LYS A 589 -10.64 -37.12 -9.09
CA LYS A 589 -11.81 -37.93 -9.50
C LYS A 589 -12.01 -39.18 -8.63
N THR A 590 -10.97 -39.67 -7.96
CA THR A 590 -11.04 -40.85 -7.09
C THR A 590 -11.41 -40.50 -5.64
N ILE A 591 -11.46 -39.21 -5.28
CA ILE A 591 -11.82 -38.75 -3.94
C ILE A 591 -13.33 -38.92 -3.74
N GLU A 592 -13.70 -39.68 -2.70
CA GLU A 592 -15.10 -39.96 -2.36
C GLU A 592 -15.85 -38.71 -1.87
N ASP A 593 -15.21 -37.89 -1.03
CA ASP A 593 -15.78 -36.67 -0.47
C ASP A 593 -16.01 -35.59 -1.54
N GLU A 594 -17.28 -35.24 -1.76
CA GLU A 594 -17.70 -34.33 -2.81
C GLU A 594 -17.21 -32.89 -2.58
N GLU A 595 -17.20 -32.43 -1.32
CA GLU A 595 -16.79 -31.07 -0.98
C GLU A 595 -15.28 -30.88 -1.19
N SER A 596 -14.46 -31.82 -0.72
CA SER A 596 -13.02 -31.85 -0.97
C SER A 596 -12.71 -31.96 -2.46
N ARG A 597 -13.42 -32.85 -3.18
CA ARG A 597 -13.28 -33.00 -4.64
C ARG A 597 -13.54 -31.68 -5.36
N LEU A 598 -14.64 -31.01 -5.04
CA LEU A 598 -15.00 -29.72 -5.65
C LEU A 598 -13.98 -28.63 -5.31
N SER A 599 -13.59 -28.51 -4.04
CA SER A 599 -12.65 -27.49 -3.57
C SER A 599 -11.30 -27.62 -4.28
N THR A 600 -10.76 -28.84 -4.39
CA THR A 600 -9.49 -29.07 -5.09
C THR A 600 -9.61 -28.81 -6.59
N LEU A 601 -10.71 -29.20 -7.26
CA LEU A 601 -10.92 -28.86 -8.68
C LEU A 601 -10.99 -27.35 -8.92
N GLN A 602 -11.64 -26.60 -8.04
CA GLN A 602 -11.69 -25.13 -8.13
C GLN A 602 -10.30 -24.52 -7.97
N ALA A 603 -9.50 -25.02 -7.01
CA ALA A 603 -8.13 -24.57 -6.81
C ALA A 603 -7.24 -24.84 -8.04
N ILE A 604 -7.34 -26.03 -8.64
CA ILE A 604 -6.60 -26.38 -9.87
C ILE A 604 -7.04 -25.48 -11.05
N SER A 605 -8.34 -25.23 -11.21
CA SER A 605 -8.86 -24.32 -12.25
C SER A 605 -8.34 -22.89 -12.08
N ALA A 606 -8.34 -22.38 -10.84
CA ALA A 606 -7.81 -21.06 -10.52
C ALA A 606 -6.30 -20.98 -10.82
N GLN A 607 -5.55 -22.03 -10.52
CA GLN A 607 -4.12 -22.09 -10.80
C GLN A 607 -3.81 -22.05 -12.29
N PHE A 608 -4.52 -22.85 -13.10
CA PHE A 608 -4.42 -22.76 -14.56
C PHE A 608 -4.76 -21.36 -15.07
N SER A 609 -5.77 -20.71 -14.50
CA SER A 609 -6.17 -19.34 -14.87
C SER A 609 -5.07 -18.33 -14.54
N ALA A 610 -4.48 -18.40 -13.35
CA ALA A 610 -3.36 -17.56 -12.93
C ALA A 610 -2.12 -17.77 -13.81
N ALA A 611 -1.89 -19.00 -14.26
CA ALA A 611 -0.83 -19.35 -15.22
C ALA A 611 -1.17 -18.98 -16.68
N LYS A 612 -2.28 -18.28 -16.94
CA LYS A 612 -2.78 -17.91 -18.28
C LYS A 612 -3.07 -19.13 -19.19
N GLN A 613 -3.21 -20.31 -18.61
CA GLN A 613 -3.63 -21.53 -19.30
C GLN A 613 -5.16 -21.65 -19.27
N HIS A 614 -5.84 -20.66 -19.85
CA HIS A 614 -7.29 -20.52 -19.76
C HIS A 614 -8.07 -21.73 -20.30
N GLN A 615 -7.58 -22.36 -21.37
CA GLN A 615 -8.21 -23.57 -21.91
C GLN A 615 -8.15 -24.74 -20.92
N ALA A 616 -7.02 -24.92 -20.23
CA ALA A 616 -6.87 -25.96 -19.23
C ALA A 616 -7.75 -25.68 -18.00
N ALA A 617 -7.82 -24.43 -17.54
CA ALA A 617 -8.73 -24.03 -16.44
C ALA A 617 -10.18 -24.42 -16.75
N ILE A 618 -10.63 -24.12 -17.96
CA ILE A 618 -11.98 -24.47 -18.44
C ILE A 618 -12.17 -25.99 -18.51
N GLN A 619 -11.17 -26.77 -18.91
CA GLN A 619 -11.25 -28.23 -18.94
C GLN A 619 -11.39 -28.83 -17.54
N VAL A 620 -10.76 -28.25 -16.52
CA VAL A 620 -10.91 -28.74 -15.13
C VAL A 620 -12.36 -28.66 -14.65
N THR A 621 -13.10 -27.63 -15.09
CA THR A 621 -14.53 -27.51 -14.76
C THR A 621 -15.38 -28.67 -15.30
N ASP A 622 -14.91 -29.43 -16.30
CA ASP A 622 -15.60 -30.62 -16.79
C ASP A 622 -15.54 -31.81 -15.83
N ALA A 623 -14.58 -31.81 -14.90
CA ALA A 623 -14.51 -32.82 -13.85
C ALA A 623 -15.53 -32.58 -12.72
N ILE A 624 -16.25 -31.44 -12.72
CA ILE A 624 -17.34 -31.15 -11.78
C ILE A 624 -18.63 -31.80 -12.31
N LEU A 625 -18.83 -33.08 -12.02
CA LEU A 625 -19.94 -33.85 -12.59
C LEU A 625 -21.27 -33.69 -11.84
N ASP A 626 -21.24 -33.58 -10.51
CA ASP A 626 -22.43 -33.74 -9.65
C ASP A 626 -23.06 -32.42 -9.15
N ALA A 627 -22.55 -31.27 -9.58
CA ALA A 627 -22.98 -29.95 -9.09
C ALA A 627 -23.19 -28.93 -10.24
N PRO A 628 -24.28 -29.02 -11.01
CA PRO A 628 -24.46 -28.25 -12.26
C PRO A 628 -24.46 -26.73 -12.06
N VAL A 629 -25.08 -26.22 -11.00
CA VAL A 629 -25.07 -24.77 -10.70
C VAL A 629 -23.65 -24.28 -10.37
N ARG A 630 -22.91 -25.05 -9.56
CA ARG A 630 -21.53 -24.71 -9.19
C ARG A 630 -20.57 -24.86 -10.37
N ARG A 631 -20.80 -25.85 -11.23
CA ARG A 631 -20.07 -26.02 -12.50
C ARG A 631 -20.27 -24.81 -13.40
N SER A 632 -21.51 -24.37 -13.60
CA SER A 632 -21.80 -23.18 -14.42
C SER A 632 -21.15 -21.92 -13.84
N ALA A 633 -21.14 -21.76 -12.51
CA ALA A 633 -20.42 -20.66 -11.86
C ALA A 633 -18.90 -20.74 -12.10
N ALA A 634 -18.29 -21.92 -11.93
CA ALA A 634 -16.86 -22.14 -12.17
C ALA A 634 -16.47 -21.90 -13.64
N ILE A 635 -17.34 -22.28 -14.60
CA ILE A 635 -17.14 -21.96 -16.02
C ILE A 635 -17.18 -20.46 -16.25
N ALA A 636 -18.15 -19.74 -15.66
CA ALA A 636 -18.25 -18.29 -15.79
C ALA A 636 -17.04 -17.56 -15.20
N GLU A 637 -16.54 -18.02 -14.05
CA GLU A 637 -15.32 -17.51 -13.42
C GLU A 637 -14.08 -17.74 -14.29
N ALA A 638 -13.92 -18.95 -14.86
CA ALA A 638 -12.80 -19.25 -15.75
C ALA A 638 -12.86 -18.42 -17.05
N ILE A 639 -14.06 -18.19 -17.61
CA ILE A 639 -14.25 -17.29 -18.76
C ILE A 639 -13.90 -15.84 -18.37
N ALA A 640 -14.35 -15.36 -17.21
CA ALA A 640 -14.02 -14.02 -16.74
C ALA A 640 -12.50 -13.83 -16.59
N ALA A 641 -11.81 -14.81 -15.99
CA ALA A 641 -10.35 -14.81 -15.89
C ALA A 641 -9.66 -14.83 -17.26
N ALA A 642 -10.22 -15.55 -18.25
CA ALA A 642 -9.72 -15.52 -19.64
C ALA A 642 -9.89 -14.13 -20.29
N ILE A 643 -11.02 -13.45 -20.05
CA ILE A 643 -11.27 -12.09 -20.54
C ILE A 643 -10.30 -11.10 -19.89
N GLU A 644 -10.08 -11.23 -18.59
CA GLU A 644 -9.15 -10.38 -17.84
C GLU A 644 -7.71 -10.59 -18.31
N GLY A 645 -7.31 -11.84 -18.52
CA GLY A 645 -6.00 -12.26 -19.05
C GLY A 645 -5.80 -11.98 -20.55
N GLY A 646 -6.84 -11.59 -21.28
CA GLY A 646 -6.79 -11.20 -22.70
C GLY A 646 -6.98 -12.35 -23.70
N ASP A 647 -7.23 -13.59 -23.25
CA ASP A 647 -7.56 -14.72 -24.12
C ASP A 647 -9.05 -14.72 -24.49
N LEU A 648 -9.42 -13.73 -25.31
CA LEU A 648 -10.78 -13.54 -25.80
C LEU A 648 -11.24 -14.68 -26.71
N SER A 649 -10.29 -15.41 -27.32
CA SER A 649 -10.60 -16.52 -28.22
C SER A 649 -11.15 -17.73 -27.46
N THR A 650 -10.47 -18.12 -26.39
CA THR A 650 -10.92 -19.20 -25.50
C THR A 650 -12.20 -18.81 -24.77
N ALA A 651 -12.30 -17.56 -24.31
CA ALA A 651 -13.51 -17.03 -23.68
C ALA A 651 -14.73 -17.19 -24.61
N LEU A 652 -14.64 -16.72 -25.86
CA LEU A 652 -15.72 -16.83 -26.85
C LEU A 652 -16.10 -18.29 -27.16
N ALA A 653 -15.11 -19.15 -27.38
CA ALA A 653 -15.35 -20.56 -27.71
C ALA A 653 -16.09 -21.32 -26.59
N THR A 654 -15.97 -20.86 -25.36
CA THR A 654 -16.46 -21.57 -24.16
C THR A 654 -17.84 -21.09 -23.71
N LEU A 655 -18.28 -19.90 -24.12
CA LEU A 655 -19.57 -19.31 -23.72
C LEU A 655 -20.78 -20.22 -23.92
N ASN A 656 -20.77 -21.05 -24.97
CA ASN A 656 -21.86 -21.97 -25.28
C ASN A 656 -22.08 -23.06 -24.20
N ARG A 657 -21.11 -23.26 -23.31
CA ARG A 657 -21.19 -24.20 -22.18
C ARG A 657 -21.96 -23.66 -20.98
N LEU A 658 -22.25 -22.36 -20.94
CA LEU A 658 -23.14 -21.78 -19.94
C LEU A 658 -24.60 -22.05 -20.35
N ASP A 659 -25.51 -22.09 -19.39
CA ASP A 659 -26.95 -22.20 -19.69
C ASP A 659 -27.65 -20.85 -19.55
N ASP A 660 -27.25 -20.04 -18.57
CA ASP A 660 -27.89 -18.77 -18.26
C ASP A 660 -27.62 -17.69 -19.34
N PRO A 661 -28.66 -17.21 -20.06
CA PRO A 661 -28.49 -16.20 -21.10
C PRO A 661 -28.07 -14.83 -20.55
N ALA A 662 -28.41 -14.48 -19.30
CA ALA A 662 -28.00 -13.21 -18.71
C ALA A 662 -26.48 -13.18 -18.43
N THR A 663 -25.95 -14.23 -17.81
CA THR A 663 -24.50 -14.40 -17.60
C THR A 663 -23.73 -14.40 -18.92
N LYS A 664 -24.21 -15.13 -19.95
CA LYS A 664 -23.59 -15.12 -21.30
C LYS A 664 -23.52 -13.73 -21.89
N THR A 665 -24.63 -12.99 -21.82
CA THR A 665 -24.73 -11.62 -22.36
C THR A 665 -23.75 -10.69 -21.64
N THR A 666 -23.65 -10.80 -20.32
CA THR A 666 -22.72 -10.02 -19.49
C THR A 666 -21.27 -10.30 -19.86
N LEU A 667 -20.89 -11.58 -20.03
CA LEU A 667 -19.53 -11.94 -20.44
C LEU A 667 -19.21 -11.48 -21.88
N LEU A 668 -20.18 -11.52 -22.80
CA LEU A 668 -20.01 -10.97 -24.16
C LEU A 668 -19.84 -9.45 -24.16
N LEU A 669 -20.52 -8.73 -23.28
CA LEU A 669 -20.32 -7.29 -23.09
C LEU A 669 -18.90 -7.00 -22.59
N LYS A 670 -18.38 -7.77 -21.62
CA LYS A 670 -16.99 -7.66 -21.17
C LYS A 670 -15.98 -7.97 -22.28
N ILE A 671 -16.24 -8.98 -23.12
CA ILE A 671 -15.42 -9.29 -24.30
C ILE A 671 -15.44 -8.12 -25.29
N ALA A 672 -16.61 -7.55 -25.56
CA ALA A 672 -16.75 -6.39 -26.45
C ALA A 672 -15.98 -5.16 -25.92
N ASP A 673 -16.00 -4.94 -24.60
CA ASP A 673 -15.23 -3.88 -23.95
C ASP A 673 -13.73 -4.10 -24.12
N ARG A 674 -13.25 -5.32 -23.88
CA ARG A 674 -11.84 -5.67 -24.11
C ARG A 674 -11.44 -5.47 -25.58
N TYR A 675 -12.24 -5.91 -26.54
CA TYR A 675 -11.96 -5.63 -27.95
C TYR A 675 -11.96 -4.13 -28.28
N THR A 676 -12.85 -3.35 -27.66
CA THR A 676 -12.90 -1.90 -27.84
C THR A 676 -11.65 -1.22 -27.29
N GLN A 677 -11.22 -1.61 -26.09
CA GLN A 677 -9.96 -1.15 -25.48
C GLN A 677 -8.73 -1.47 -26.36
N LEU A 678 -8.75 -2.63 -27.03
CA LEU A 678 -7.70 -3.04 -27.97
C LEU A 678 -7.82 -2.40 -29.37
N GLY A 679 -8.79 -1.52 -29.61
CA GLY A 679 -9.05 -0.90 -30.92
C GLY A 679 -9.65 -1.85 -31.97
N GLN A 680 -10.06 -3.05 -31.58
CA GLN A 680 -10.58 -4.12 -32.43
C GLN A 680 -12.09 -3.97 -32.66
N ARG A 681 -12.49 -2.90 -33.35
CA ARG A 681 -13.90 -2.50 -33.49
C ARG A 681 -14.80 -3.56 -34.16
N SER A 682 -14.30 -4.30 -35.14
CA SER A 682 -15.10 -5.33 -35.83
C SER A 682 -15.38 -6.53 -34.93
N GLN A 683 -14.39 -6.97 -34.15
CA GLN A 683 -14.56 -8.04 -33.15
C GLN A 683 -15.48 -7.59 -32.00
N ALA A 684 -15.35 -6.34 -31.54
CA ALA A 684 -16.28 -5.76 -30.57
C ALA A 684 -17.72 -5.79 -31.12
N ALA A 685 -17.94 -5.31 -32.35
CA ALA A 685 -19.25 -5.32 -32.99
C ALA A 685 -19.84 -6.74 -33.17
N SER A 686 -18.98 -7.73 -33.46
CA SER A 686 -19.40 -9.14 -33.55
C SER A 686 -19.81 -9.72 -32.19
N SER A 687 -19.06 -9.39 -31.13
CA SER A 687 -19.37 -9.81 -29.76
C SER A 687 -20.69 -9.19 -29.29
N LEU A 688 -20.92 -7.90 -29.59
CA LEU A 688 -22.19 -7.22 -29.33
C LEU A 688 -23.36 -7.83 -30.12
N ALA A 689 -23.13 -8.32 -31.34
CA ALA A 689 -24.19 -8.94 -32.14
C ALA A 689 -24.63 -10.27 -31.53
N GLN A 690 -23.67 -11.06 -31.04
CA GLN A 690 -23.96 -12.28 -30.29
C GLN A 690 -24.67 -11.95 -28.97
N ALA A 691 -24.21 -10.92 -28.25
CA ALA A 691 -24.85 -10.47 -27.02
C ALA A 691 -26.31 -10.08 -27.27
N PHE A 692 -26.58 -9.36 -28.35
CA PHE A 692 -27.94 -8.95 -28.73
C PHE A 692 -28.86 -10.14 -29.02
N GLN A 693 -28.37 -11.17 -29.72
CA GLN A 693 -29.16 -12.36 -29.99
C GLN A 693 -29.51 -13.11 -28.69
N ILE A 694 -28.55 -13.24 -27.78
CA ILE A 694 -28.74 -13.96 -26.52
C ILE A 694 -29.61 -13.14 -25.55
N ALA A 695 -29.42 -11.83 -25.47
CA ALA A 695 -30.21 -10.94 -24.61
C ALA A 695 -31.72 -11.07 -24.87
N GLN A 696 -32.12 -11.23 -26.14
CA GLN A 696 -33.52 -11.44 -26.52
C GLN A 696 -34.14 -12.74 -25.98
N THR A 697 -33.31 -13.70 -25.58
CA THR A 697 -33.74 -14.97 -24.99
C THR A 697 -33.86 -14.94 -23.46
N ILE A 698 -33.46 -13.83 -22.82
CA ILE A 698 -33.54 -13.67 -21.37
C ILE A 698 -35.02 -13.66 -20.93
N PRO A 699 -35.43 -14.57 -20.03
CA PRO A 699 -36.80 -14.65 -19.54
C PRO A 699 -37.09 -13.54 -18.50
N GLY A 700 -38.36 -13.17 -18.35
CA GLY A 700 -38.79 -12.18 -17.35
C GLY A 700 -39.18 -10.84 -17.95
N GLU A 701 -39.46 -9.87 -17.08
CA GLU A 701 -39.79 -8.50 -17.45
C GLU A 701 -38.55 -7.75 -17.97
N GLU A 702 -38.75 -6.77 -18.84
CA GLU A 702 -37.65 -5.96 -19.40
C GLU A 702 -37.01 -5.04 -18.39
N SER A 703 -37.73 -4.65 -17.35
CA SER A 703 -37.21 -3.82 -16.27
C SER A 703 -37.65 -4.46 -14.97
N GLN A 704 -36.69 -4.87 -14.16
CA GLN A 704 -36.90 -5.41 -12.83
C GLN A 704 -36.18 -4.52 -11.84
N THR A 705 -36.66 -4.49 -10.61
CA THR A 705 -35.94 -3.83 -9.52
C THR A 705 -35.57 -4.84 -8.47
N ILE A 706 -34.31 -4.79 -8.05
CA ILE A 706 -33.78 -5.57 -6.94
C ILE A 706 -33.66 -4.69 -5.70
N ASN A 707 -34.04 -5.25 -4.56
CA ASN A 707 -33.90 -4.58 -3.28
C ASN A 707 -32.50 -4.86 -2.73
N VAL A 708 -31.63 -3.85 -2.74
CA VAL A 708 -30.30 -3.96 -2.13
C VAL A 708 -30.47 -3.83 -0.62
N ARG A 709 -30.13 -4.90 0.12
CA ARG A 709 -30.26 -4.92 1.58
C ARG A 709 -29.27 -3.95 2.23
N GLY A 710 -29.82 -2.87 2.81
CA GLY A 710 -29.14 -1.97 3.73
C GLY A 710 -30.15 -1.35 4.70
N GLY A 711 -30.39 -1.98 5.85
CA GLY A 711 -31.19 -1.40 6.95
C GLY A 711 -32.70 -1.23 6.69
N GLU A 712 -33.35 -0.40 7.53
CA GLU A 712 -34.81 -0.21 7.62
C GLU A 712 -35.48 0.41 6.37
N ASN A 713 -34.70 0.83 5.36
CA ASN A 713 -35.19 1.31 4.06
C ASN A 713 -34.42 0.66 2.91
N PRO A 714 -34.88 -0.48 2.35
CA PRO A 714 -34.22 -1.10 1.20
C PRO A 714 -34.28 -0.16 -0.01
N LEU A 715 -33.10 0.15 -0.58
CA LEU A 715 -32.99 0.85 -1.85
C LEU A 715 -33.40 -0.13 -2.96
N SER A 716 -34.46 0.22 -3.67
CA SER A 716 -34.88 -0.46 -4.89
C SER A 716 -34.05 0.13 -6.04
N VAL A 717 -33.15 -0.68 -6.58
CA VAL A 717 -32.34 -0.33 -7.76
C VAL A 717 -32.76 -1.22 -8.91
N GLU A 718 -32.61 -0.74 -10.13
CA GLU A 718 -32.92 -1.51 -11.32
C GLU A 718 -31.91 -2.66 -11.51
N ASP A 719 -32.40 -3.82 -11.96
CA ASP A 719 -31.63 -5.04 -12.10
C ASP A 719 -30.77 -4.96 -13.36
N GLU A 720 -29.46 -4.81 -13.18
CA GLU A 720 -28.51 -4.74 -14.28
C GLU A 720 -28.46 -6.01 -15.15
N GLN A 721 -29.02 -7.12 -14.67
CA GLN A 721 -29.06 -8.41 -15.39
C GLN A 721 -30.38 -8.68 -16.11
N ASP A 722 -31.37 -7.80 -16.00
CA ASP A 722 -32.61 -7.95 -16.75
C ASP A 722 -32.43 -7.71 -18.25
N ARG A 723 -33.46 -8.09 -19.01
CA ARG A 723 -33.41 -8.03 -20.48
C ARG A 723 -33.24 -6.58 -20.98
N GLY A 724 -33.93 -5.62 -20.40
CA GLY A 724 -33.96 -4.24 -20.89
C GLY A 724 -32.67 -3.50 -20.59
N SER A 725 -32.10 -3.68 -19.40
CA SER A 725 -30.79 -3.14 -19.00
C SER A 725 -29.68 -3.70 -19.87
N LEU A 726 -29.66 -5.02 -20.12
CA LEU A 726 -28.66 -5.61 -21.01
C LEU A 726 -28.81 -5.16 -22.46
N LEU A 727 -30.04 -5.01 -22.98
CA LEU A 727 -30.27 -4.43 -24.32
C LEU A 727 -29.82 -2.96 -24.40
N ALA A 728 -30.07 -2.16 -23.35
CA ALA A 728 -29.61 -0.79 -23.26
C ALA A 728 -28.07 -0.71 -23.25
N ALA A 729 -27.41 -1.56 -22.47
CA ALA A 729 -25.95 -1.67 -22.43
C ALA A 729 -25.36 -2.01 -23.80
N ILE A 730 -25.94 -2.99 -24.52
CA ILE A 730 -25.51 -3.36 -25.87
C ILE A 730 -25.66 -2.18 -26.83
N ALA A 731 -26.80 -1.48 -26.81
CA ALA A 731 -27.08 -0.35 -27.70
C ALA A 731 -26.08 0.79 -27.47
N LEU A 732 -25.79 1.12 -26.20
CA LEU A 732 -24.81 2.14 -25.84
C LEU A 732 -23.41 1.77 -26.32
N LYS A 733 -22.98 0.52 -26.14
CA LYS A 733 -21.66 0.07 -26.62
C LYS A 733 -21.55 0.11 -28.14
N TYR A 734 -22.61 -0.22 -28.88
CA TYR A 734 -22.63 -0.03 -30.33
C TYR A 734 -22.45 1.44 -30.73
N ALA A 735 -23.09 2.37 -30.02
CA ALA A 735 -22.91 3.79 -30.27
C ALA A 735 -21.46 4.24 -29.98
N GLN A 736 -20.87 3.76 -28.87
CA GLN A 736 -19.48 4.07 -28.50
C GLN A 736 -18.45 3.62 -29.54
N ILE A 737 -18.71 2.52 -30.25
CA ILE A 737 -17.83 2.03 -31.33
C ILE A 737 -18.19 2.60 -32.72
N GLY A 738 -19.15 3.52 -32.81
CA GLY A 738 -19.57 4.20 -34.04
C GLY A 738 -20.49 3.36 -34.94
N GLN A 739 -21.19 2.37 -34.40
CA GLN A 739 -22.13 1.49 -35.13
C GLN A 739 -23.58 1.96 -34.89
N GLU A 740 -23.91 3.12 -35.43
CA GLU A 740 -25.16 3.84 -35.16
C GLU A 740 -26.42 3.06 -35.56
N GLN A 741 -26.40 2.40 -36.72
CA GLN A 741 -27.55 1.65 -37.21
C GLN A 741 -27.87 0.46 -36.30
N GLN A 742 -26.84 -0.27 -35.87
CA GLN A 742 -26.96 -1.41 -34.97
C GLN A 742 -27.37 -0.96 -33.57
N SER A 743 -26.84 0.16 -33.09
CA SER A 743 -27.25 0.77 -31.83
C SER A 743 -28.75 1.05 -31.77
N LEU A 744 -29.30 1.69 -32.82
CA LEU A 744 -30.74 1.95 -32.94
C LEU A 744 -31.56 0.68 -33.13
N GLN A 745 -31.05 -0.30 -33.88
CA GLN A 745 -31.72 -1.59 -34.05
C GLN A 745 -31.88 -2.33 -32.71
N VAL A 746 -30.86 -2.30 -31.86
CA VAL A 746 -30.93 -2.92 -30.52
C VAL A 746 -31.93 -2.18 -29.65
N ALA A 747 -31.92 -0.84 -29.66
CA ALA A 747 -32.90 -0.05 -28.91
C ALA A 747 -34.33 -0.33 -29.36
N GLN A 748 -34.56 -0.54 -30.66
CA GLN A 748 -35.89 -0.89 -31.21
C GLN A 748 -36.41 -2.25 -30.75
N ALA A 749 -35.54 -3.14 -30.27
CA ALA A 749 -35.94 -4.46 -29.76
C ALA A 749 -36.59 -4.41 -28.37
N LEU A 750 -36.47 -3.28 -27.66
CA LEU A 750 -37.20 -3.04 -26.41
C LEU A 750 -38.71 -2.98 -26.67
N GLN A 751 -39.47 -3.79 -25.95
CA GLN A 751 -40.93 -3.84 -26.05
C GLN A 751 -41.57 -2.68 -25.30
N ASP A 752 -41.00 -2.26 -24.16
CA ASP A 752 -41.44 -1.07 -23.43
C ASP A 752 -41.25 0.20 -24.28
N PRO A 753 -42.34 0.87 -24.72
CA PRO A 753 -42.24 2.08 -25.51
C PRO A 753 -41.57 3.23 -24.75
N ALA A 754 -41.69 3.28 -23.42
CA ALA A 754 -41.13 4.34 -22.59
C ALA A 754 -39.60 4.22 -22.52
N GLY A 755 -39.08 3.08 -22.08
CA GLY A 755 -37.65 2.77 -22.05
C GLY A 755 -37.00 2.83 -23.43
N ARG A 756 -37.68 2.34 -24.48
CA ARG A 756 -37.19 2.45 -25.87
C ARG A 756 -37.00 3.90 -26.31
N ASN A 757 -38.00 4.75 -26.10
CA ASN A 757 -37.93 6.15 -26.53
C ASN A 757 -36.86 6.92 -25.76
N ALA A 758 -36.74 6.66 -24.46
CA ALA A 758 -35.68 7.22 -23.62
C ALA A 758 -34.29 6.79 -24.11
N LEU A 759 -34.09 5.51 -24.39
CA LEU A 759 -32.82 5.00 -24.92
C LEU A 759 -32.49 5.61 -26.30
N ILE A 760 -33.43 5.67 -27.24
CA ILE A 760 -33.21 6.27 -28.57
C ILE A 760 -32.80 7.75 -28.46
N LEU A 761 -33.43 8.50 -27.55
CA LEU A 761 -33.05 9.89 -27.29
C LEU A 761 -31.61 9.98 -26.75
N ARG A 762 -31.21 9.03 -25.90
CA ARG A 762 -29.85 8.94 -25.35
C ARG A 762 -28.81 8.67 -26.44
N LEU A 763 -29.09 7.73 -27.34
CA LEU A 763 -28.19 7.33 -28.42
C LEU A 763 -27.89 8.45 -29.42
N ARG A 764 -28.81 9.41 -29.60
CA ARG A 764 -28.59 10.57 -30.48
C ARG A 764 -27.43 11.46 -30.03
N CYS A 765 -27.13 11.48 -28.73
CA CYS A 765 -26.00 12.24 -28.18
C CYS A 765 -24.64 11.66 -28.59
N TYR A 766 -24.63 10.40 -29.02
CA TYR A 766 -23.47 9.67 -29.50
C TYR A 766 -23.39 9.62 -31.05
N GLY A 767 -24.22 10.41 -31.75
CA GLY A 767 -24.25 10.50 -33.22
C GLY A 767 -25.32 9.65 -33.90
N ALA A 768 -25.97 8.70 -33.20
CA ALA A 768 -26.92 7.78 -33.82
C ALA A 768 -28.23 8.47 -34.23
N THR A 769 -28.47 8.66 -35.53
CA THR A 769 -29.71 9.24 -36.07
C THR A 769 -30.56 8.19 -36.79
N PRO A 770 -31.89 8.12 -36.54
CA PRO A 770 -32.75 7.21 -37.29
C PRO A 770 -32.79 7.59 -38.76
N ALA A 771 -32.69 6.60 -39.65
CA ALA A 771 -32.90 6.79 -41.08
C ALA A 771 -34.31 7.34 -41.33
N GLN A 772 -34.39 8.42 -42.11
CA GLN A 772 -35.65 9.09 -42.49
C GLN A 772 -36.52 8.21 -43.39
#